data_AF-A0A9W8H6D6-F1
#
_entry.id   AF-A0A9W8H6D6-F1
#
_cell.length_a   1.000
_cell.length_b   1.000
_cell.length_c   1.000
_cell.angle_alpha   90.00
_cell.angle_beta   90.00
_cell.angle_gamma   90.00
#
_symmetry.space_group_name_H-M   'P 1'
#
loop_
_entity.id
_entity.type
_entity.pdbx_description
1 polymer ?
#
loop_
_entity_poly.entity_id
_entity_poly.type
_entity_poly.pdbx_seq_one_letter_code
_entity_poly.pdbx_strand_id
1 'polypeptide(L)'
;MHDSEAERYVAALHTPTPLLYSTCDTNAALAVAYSARQLGVPASIFVPGGGAQFSAIRPKLELEGADVVEEGRTIREAYKAACDFVQGSEGAILIDTADEEAAIAGNATILSEITLQLKNQEPAVIITPVGSGGLLAGIITGLHQSHWYQVPIIAVETHNTNSFQQALLADSERDDQADESARPISGKTRALTTTTAASQSVSATPPPSLLPPLEDEPDNEDGELNQGPPGSRASNRSNSEGPSQLHSRVRVSSIDGRSAEPTIATCLSTGSVCPKALELSRVHPVVPISVSDAMAAEACRRFLDEHQMLIEVGSAAALSIVGKGLIHQVVPDLDHNSHVVVIVTGGANINFDRLDSYRQRFPYPAPIIAKSGQEVFMRMLDSTHPASSSGVAAMANSRYEYVRNFEQPDGLLPSTWLVVRVDGKGFSNFTTKHGFKKPNDIRALNLMNRAAKVVMENMDEIVISYGQSDEFSFVFSKDAKAYGRRASKLMTLLVSQFTSAYVFYWSEFFPDTKLQHPPAFDSRVVVYPSDRIMRDYLCWRQADCHINNMFNTCFWTLVDKGGLTPKEAEKRLAGTFKKDKHELLYGFDMNYNNELEIFKKGSVLVRDKILVDVVDRQNAVVTKREKPVVAIKHCDIIRDTFWEEHPEILGVEETQRPRRDEQ
;
A
#
# COMPACT_ATOMS: atom_id res chain seq x y z
N MET A 1 13.21 28.87 18.66
CA MET A 1 12.90 29.53 17.36
C MET A 1 11.75 28.85 16.63
N HIS A 2 11.54 27.53 16.75
CA HIS A 2 10.42 26.82 16.11
C HIS A 2 9.00 27.33 16.46
N ASP A 3 8.79 27.92 17.64
CA ASP A 3 7.45 28.36 18.06
C ASP A 3 6.89 29.54 17.24
N SER A 4 7.71 30.48 16.77
CA SER A 4 7.16 31.72 16.18
C SER A 4 6.50 31.56 14.82
N GLU A 5 6.96 30.62 13.98
CA GLU A 5 6.32 30.34 12.68
C GLU A 5 5.10 29.43 12.84
N ALA A 6 5.17 28.43 13.70
CA ALA A 6 4.02 27.58 14.00
C ALA A 6 2.88 28.41 14.64
N GLU A 7 3.21 29.31 15.57
CA GLU A 7 2.27 30.28 16.13
C GLU A 7 1.69 31.20 15.07
N ARG A 8 2.47 31.61 14.05
CA ARG A 8 1.96 32.38 12.91
C ARG A 8 0.90 31.59 12.14
N TYR A 9 1.14 30.31 11.83
CA TYR A 9 0.16 29.44 11.18
C TYR A 9 -1.10 29.23 12.03
N VAL A 10 -0.93 28.96 13.32
CA VAL A 10 -2.05 28.77 14.27
C VAL A 10 -2.85 30.06 14.44
N ALA A 11 -2.21 31.22 14.56
CA ALA A 11 -2.88 32.51 14.65
C ALA A 11 -3.70 32.80 13.38
N ALA A 12 -3.15 32.41 12.23
CA ALA A 12 -3.79 32.59 10.94
C ALA A 12 -5.07 31.74 10.83
N LEU A 13 -5.08 30.49 11.33
CA LEU A 13 -6.28 29.62 11.38
C LEU A 13 -7.48 30.23 12.13
N HIS A 14 -7.27 31.26 12.96
CA HIS A 14 -8.32 31.94 13.71
C HIS A 14 -8.83 33.23 13.05
N THR A 15 -8.39 33.55 11.83
CA THR A 15 -8.84 34.73 11.08
C THR A 15 -9.92 34.38 10.05
N PRO A 16 -10.91 35.26 9.81
CA PRO A 16 -12.03 35.01 8.88
C PRO A 16 -11.68 35.18 7.39
N THR A 17 -10.42 35.47 7.05
CA THR A 17 -9.94 35.65 5.67
C THR A 17 -9.33 34.36 5.09
N PRO A 18 -9.30 34.17 3.76
CA PRO A 18 -8.84 32.95 3.12
C PRO A 18 -7.37 32.68 3.43
N LEU A 19 -7.12 31.49 3.98
CA LEU A 19 -5.81 31.02 4.38
C LEU A 19 -5.33 29.94 3.42
N LEU A 20 -4.11 30.17 2.93
CA LEU A 20 -3.22 29.22 2.25
C LEU A 20 -3.20 29.44 0.72
N TYR A 21 -2.21 30.22 0.29
CA TYR A 21 -1.84 30.37 -1.11
C TYR A 21 -0.64 29.50 -1.41
N SER A 22 -0.86 28.38 -2.13
CA SER A 22 0.23 27.51 -2.55
C SER A 22 0.63 27.78 -3.99
N THR A 23 1.92 27.90 -4.24
CA THR A 23 2.50 28.08 -5.58
C THR A 23 3.50 26.97 -5.84
N CYS A 24 3.02 25.76 -6.11
CA CYS A 24 3.92 24.64 -6.18
C CYS A 24 3.46 23.54 -7.12
N ASP A 25 4.36 22.56 -7.22
CA ASP A 25 4.17 21.31 -7.92
C ASP A 25 2.79 20.70 -7.65
N THR A 26 2.36 19.87 -8.59
CA THR A 26 1.00 19.36 -8.58
C THR A 26 0.67 18.60 -7.28
N ASN A 27 1.62 17.92 -6.63
CA ASN A 27 1.28 17.12 -5.45
C ASN A 27 1.24 17.95 -4.16
N ALA A 28 2.17 18.88 -3.98
CA ALA A 28 2.19 19.81 -2.87
C ALA A 28 0.98 20.75 -2.92
N ALA A 29 0.55 21.17 -4.11
CA ALA A 29 -0.67 21.97 -4.29
C ALA A 29 -1.90 21.21 -3.82
N LEU A 30 -2.00 19.91 -4.14
CA LEU A 30 -3.09 19.06 -3.67
C LEU A 30 -3.02 18.82 -2.16
N ALA A 31 -1.81 18.65 -1.60
CA ALA A 31 -1.63 18.48 -0.16
C ALA A 31 -2.08 19.72 0.63
N VAL A 32 -1.80 20.92 0.12
CA VAL A 32 -2.29 22.17 0.72
C VAL A 32 -3.81 22.26 0.59
N ALA A 33 -4.39 21.99 -0.58
CA ALA A 33 -5.84 22.02 -0.78
C ALA A 33 -6.57 21.03 0.14
N TYR A 34 -6.07 19.80 0.24
CA TYR A 34 -6.59 18.78 1.15
C TYR A 34 -6.51 19.24 2.62
N SER A 35 -5.36 19.73 3.06
CA SER A 35 -5.16 20.21 4.43
C SER A 35 -6.08 21.38 4.76
N ALA A 36 -6.22 22.33 3.83
CA ALA A 36 -7.12 23.48 3.99
C ALA A 36 -8.57 23.04 4.19
N ARG A 37 -9.05 22.08 3.38
CA ARG A 37 -10.39 21.50 3.53
C ARG A 37 -10.59 20.82 4.87
N GLN A 38 -9.62 20.04 5.33
CA GLN A 38 -9.70 19.36 6.63
C GLN A 38 -9.75 20.36 7.80
N LEU A 39 -9.07 21.49 7.66
CA LEU A 39 -9.05 22.57 8.65
C LEU A 39 -10.24 23.54 8.51
N GLY A 40 -11.06 23.41 7.46
CA GLY A 40 -12.20 24.30 7.20
C GLY A 40 -11.79 25.71 6.77
N VAL A 41 -10.59 25.89 6.24
CA VAL A 41 -10.06 27.18 5.79
C VAL A 41 -10.05 27.28 4.25
N PRO A 42 -10.27 28.48 3.66
CA PRO A 42 -10.32 28.61 2.21
C PRO A 42 -8.92 28.72 1.62
N ALA A 43 -8.54 27.82 0.71
CA ALA A 43 -7.27 27.87 -0.02
C ALA A 43 -7.46 28.40 -1.44
N SER A 44 -6.53 29.23 -1.92
CA SER A 44 -6.41 29.52 -3.35
C SER A 44 -5.07 29.07 -3.91
N ILE A 45 -5.08 28.38 -5.03
CA ILE A 45 -3.89 27.76 -5.62
C ILE A 45 -3.58 28.44 -6.94
N PHE A 46 -2.40 29.06 -7.02
CA PHE A 46 -1.95 29.76 -8.22
C PHE A 46 -1.20 28.79 -9.13
N VAL A 47 -1.74 28.57 -10.33
CA VAL A 47 -1.17 27.67 -11.35
C VAL A 47 -0.87 28.43 -12.63
N PRO A 48 0.17 28.05 -13.41
CA PRO A 48 0.41 28.67 -14.72
C PRO A 48 -0.65 28.23 -15.73
N GLY A 49 -1.05 29.15 -16.61
CA GLY A 49 -2.04 28.91 -17.66
C GLY A 49 -1.51 28.06 -18.82
N GLY A 50 -2.34 27.15 -19.33
CA GLY A 50 -2.16 26.49 -20.64
C GLY A 50 -1.27 25.25 -20.69
N GLY A 51 -0.83 24.67 -19.57
CA GLY A 51 -0.05 23.43 -19.55
C GLY A 51 -0.89 22.16 -19.28
N ALA A 52 -0.71 21.10 -20.08
CA ALA A 52 -1.47 19.84 -19.97
C ALA A 52 -1.39 19.17 -18.59
N GLN A 53 -0.28 19.33 -17.86
CA GLN A 53 -0.12 18.85 -16.49
C GLN A 53 -1.00 19.63 -15.49
N PHE A 54 -1.18 20.93 -15.70
CA PHE A 54 -1.97 21.80 -14.82
C PHE A 54 -3.47 21.66 -15.08
N SER A 55 -3.87 21.46 -16.35
CA SER A 55 -5.26 21.13 -16.68
C SER A 55 -5.72 19.80 -16.07
N ALA A 56 -4.82 18.84 -15.87
CA ALA A 56 -5.15 17.54 -15.28
C ALA A 56 -5.37 17.59 -13.76
N ILE A 57 -4.73 18.53 -13.06
CA ILE A 57 -4.85 18.65 -11.61
C ILE A 57 -5.95 19.61 -11.16
N ARG A 58 -6.29 20.62 -11.97
CA ARG A 58 -7.34 21.59 -11.66
C ARG A 58 -8.62 20.93 -11.10
N PRO A 59 -9.21 19.90 -11.74
CA PRO A 59 -10.42 19.26 -11.22
C PRO A 59 -10.23 18.63 -9.83
N LYS A 60 -9.00 18.22 -9.48
CA LYS A 60 -8.68 17.62 -8.19
C LYS A 60 -8.56 18.67 -7.09
N LEU A 61 -7.96 19.82 -7.40
CA LEU A 61 -7.90 20.97 -6.49
C LEU A 61 -9.30 21.53 -6.22
N GLU A 62 -10.11 21.67 -7.27
CA GLU A 62 -11.51 22.11 -7.17
C GLU A 62 -12.35 21.11 -6.37
N LEU A 63 -12.11 19.80 -6.51
CA LEU A 63 -12.77 18.76 -5.70
C LEU A 63 -12.41 18.86 -4.21
N GLU A 64 -11.19 19.28 -3.88
CA GLU A 64 -10.79 19.59 -2.51
C GLU A 64 -11.35 20.95 -2.03
N GLY A 65 -12.09 21.70 -2.87
CA GLY A 65 -12.70 22.97 -2.50
C GLY A 65 -11.76 24.17 -2.57
N ALA A 66 -10.60 24.04 -3.22
CA ALA A 66 -9.66 25.13 -3.42
C ALA A 66 -10.05 26.01 -4.62
N ASP A 67 -9.81 27.31 -4.51
CA ASP A 67 -9.97 28.30 -5.58
C ASP A 67 -8.74 28.32 -6.49
N VAL A 68 -8.86 27.87 -7.74
CA VAL A 68 -7.71 27.68 -8.63
C VAL A 68 -7.55 28.86 -9.58
N VAL A 69 -6.54 29.69 -9.33
CA VAL A 69 -6.24 30.93 -10.07
C VAL A 69 -5.19 30.66 -11.15
N GLU A 70 -5.52 30.91 -12.42
CA GLU A 70 -4.54 30.81 -13.52
C GLU A 70 -3.84 32.14 -13.76
N GLU A 71 -2.55 32.21 -13.48
CA GLU A 71 -1.76 33.41 -13.72
C GLU A 71 -0.40 33.08 -14.34
N GLY A 72 -0.05 33.81 -15.40
CA GLY A 72 1.19 33.62 -16.15
C GLY A 72 1.27 32.32 -16.97
N ARG A 73 2.42 32.11 -17.61
CA ARG A 73 2.75 30.93 -18.44
C ARG A 73 3.78 30.01 -17.79
N THR A 74 4.41 30.47 -16.71
CA THR A 74 5.46 29.73 -16.01
C THR A 74 5.15 29.66 -14.51
N ILE A 75 5.66 28.62 -13.83
CA ILE A 75 5.53 28.50 -12.36
C ILE A 75 6.05 29.77 -11.66
N ARG A 76 7.07 30.41 -12.21
CA ARG A 76 7.63 31.65 -11.68
C ARG A 76 6.67 32.84 -11.77
N GLU A 77 5.94 32.94 -12.87
CA GLU A 77 4.93 33.99 -13.03
C GLU A 77 3.74 33.75 -12.10
N ALA A 78 3.28 32.50 -11.96
CA ALA A 78 2.27 32.13 -10.98
C ALA A 78 2.74 32.40 -9.53
N TYR A 79 4.00 32.07 -9.21
CA TYR A 79 4.61 32.37 -7.91
C TYR A 79 4.61 33.87 -7.62
N LYS A 80 5.04 34.67 -8.59
CA LYS A 80 5.03 36.13 -8.46
C LYS A 80 3.61 36.67 -8.24
N ALA A 81 2.62 36.16 -8.99
CA ALA A 81 1.24 36.57 -8.83
C ALA A 81 0.70 36.27 -7.42
N ALA A 82 1.06 35.12 -6.84
CA ALA A 82 0.68 34.82 -5.45
C ALA A 82 1.39 35.71 -4.44
N CYS A 83 2.67 36.03 -4.64
CA CYS A 83 3.38 37.01 -3.79
C CYS A 83 2.68 38.38 -3.82
N ASP A 84 2.34 38.86 -5.02
CA ASP A 84 1.65 40.13 -5.22
C ASP A 84 0.25 40.09 -4.56
N PHE A 85 -0.45 38.95 -4.64
CA PHE A 85 -1.74 38.72 -4.00
C PHE A 85 -1.65 38.76 -2.46
N VAL A 86 -0.65 38.09 -1.87
CA VAL A 86 -0.43 38.04 -0.42
C VAL A 86 -0.07 39.42 0.12
N GLN A 87 0.74 40.20 -0.60
CA GLN A 87 1.04 41.59 -0.22
C GLN A 87 -0.20 42.50 -0.23
N GLY A 88 -1.18 42.21 -1.08
CA GLY A 88 -2.43 42.97 -1.20
C GLY A 88 -3.55 42.52 -0.23
N SER A 89 -3.36 41.44 0.53
CA SER A 89 -4.42 40.79 1.31
C SER A 89 -4.04 40.66 2.79
N GLU A 90 -4.83 41.27 3.68
CA GLU A 90 -4.59 41.21 5.11
C GLU A 90 -4.92 39.81 5.68
N GLY A 91 -3.93 39.16 6.31
CA GLY A 91 -4.05 37.81 6.89
C GLY A 91 -3.70 36.66 5.93
N ALA A 92 -3.37 36.93 4.66
CA ALA A 92 -2.95 35.90 3.71
C ALA A 92 -1.55 35.36 4.05
N ILE A 93 -1.38 34.04 3.98
CA ILE A 93 -0.08 33.37 4.14
C ILE A 93 0.25 32.62 2.84
N LEU A 94 1.44 32.91 2.31
CA LEU A 94 2.06 32.13 1.25
C LEU A 94 2.67 30.88 1.88
N ILE A 95 2.41 29.71 1.32
CA ILE A 95 3.15 28.48 1.65
C ILE A 95 4.07 28.15 0.48
N ASP A 96 5.38 28.29 0.69
CA ASP A 96 6.42 27.70 -0.15
C ASP A 96 6.88 26.36 0.45
N THR A 97 6.30 25.28 -0.04
CA THR A 97 6.53 23.91 0.44
C THR A 97 7.97 23.39 0.32
N ALA A 98 8.85 24.11 -0.39
CA ALA A 98 10.21 23.64 -0.66
C ALA A 98 11.26 24.08 0.37
N ASP A 99 11.04 25.18 1.11
CA ASP A 99 12.10 25.81 1.92
C ASP A 99 11.61 26.43 3.24
N GLU A 100 10.34 26.23 3.60
CA GLU A 100 9.82 26.72 4.88
C GLU A 100 10.11 25.77 6.04
N GLU A 101 10.54 26.32 7.16
CA GLU A 101 10.90 25.57 8.37
C GLU A 101 9.70 24.77 8.90
N ALA A 102 8.50 25.37 8.87
CA ALA A 102 7.25 24.68 9.21
C ALA A 102 6.93 23.50 8.28
N ALA A 103 7.19 23.61 6.98
CA ALA A 103 6.98 22.52 6.02
C ALA A 103 7.98 21.37 6.25
N ILE A 104 9.24 21.70 6.55
CA ILE A 104 10.27 20.73 6.92
C ILE A 104 9.91 20.03 8.23
N ALA A 105 9.46 20.76 9.24
CA ALA A 105 8.99 20.20 10.51
C ALA A 105 7.77 19.29 10.30
N GLY A 106 6.83 19.68 9.44
CA GLY A 106 5.70 18.83 9.04
C GLY A 106 6.17 17.53 8.39
N ASN A 107 7.09 17.58 7.44
CA ASN A 107 7.68 16.39 6.82
C ASN A 107 8.44 15.51 7.83
N ALA A 108 9.07 16.11 8.85
CA ALA A 108 9.79 15.38 9.89
C ALA A 108 8.88 14.47 10.73
N THR A 109 7.58 14.76 10.81
CA THR A 109 6.61 13.93 11.56
C THR A 109 6.48 12.51 11.00
N ILE A 110 6.85 12.27 9.73
CA ILE A 110 6.92 10.93 9.14
C ILE A 110 7.80 10.00 9.98
N LEU A 111 8.87 10.53 10.61
CA LEU A 111 9.75 9.72 11.45
C LEU A 111 9.08 9.27 12.76
N SER A 112 8.13 10.03 13.28
CA SER A 112 7.32 9.61 14.44
C SER A 112 6.48 8.37 14.10
N GLU A 113 5.97 8.27 12.87
CA GLU A 113 5.24 7.08 12.41
C GLU A 113 6.18 5.90 12.17
N ILE A 114 7.35 6.14 11.56
CA ILE A 114 8.37 5.11 11.31
C ILE A 114 8.89 4.52 12.62
N THR A 115 9.26 5.37 13.59
CA THR A 115 9.75 4.95 14.91
C THR A 115 8.71 4.10 15.64
N LEU A 116 7.44 4.49 15.60
CA LEU A 116 6.33 3.72 16.17
C LEU A 116 6.19 2.34 15.50
N GLN A 117 6.17 2.30 14.17
CA GLN A 117 6.01 1.05 13.40
C GLN A 117 7.19 0.09 13.60
N LEU A 118 8.40 0.63 13.71
CA LEU A 118 9.62 -0.14 13.97
C LEU A 118 9.88 -0.40 15.46
N LYS A 119 8.98 0.02 16.36
CA LYS A 119 9.13 -0.13 17.81
C LYS A 119 10.47 0.41 18.32
N ASN A 120 10.85 1.59 17.84
CA ASN A 120 12.12 2.26 18.09
C ASN A 120 13.37 1.49 17.64
N GLN A 121 13.24 0.51 16.73
CA GLN A 121 14.39 -0.11 16.08
C GLN A 121 14.84 0.73 14.88
N GLU A 122 16.14 1.01 14.80
CA GLU A 122 16.73 1.72 13.67
C GLU A 122 16.60 0.89 12.38
N PRO A 123 16.11 1.48 11.27
CA PRO A 123 16.17 0.82 9.98
C PRO A 123 17.61 0.80 9.46
N ALA A 124 17.94 -0.21 8.66
CA ALA A 124 19.24 -0.31 8.00
C ALA A 124 19.44 0.80 6.95
N VAL A 125 18.34 1.29 6.35
CA VAL A 125 18.37 2.37 5.36
C VAL A 125 16.97 2.95 5.16
N ILE A 126 16.91 4.26 4.87
CA ILE A 126 15.72 4.94 4.37
C ILE A 126 15.93 5.31 2.90
N ILE A 127 14.95 5.04 2.04
CA ILE A 127 14.99 5.36 0.61
C ILE A 127 13.87 6.34 0.33
N THR A 128 14.20 7.51 -0.24
CA THR A 128 13.20 8.55 -0.52
C THR A 128 13.38 9.14 -1.91
N PRO A 129 12.29 9.41 -2.64
CA PRO A 129 12.39 10.21 -3.85
C PRO A 129 12.78 11.65 -3.51
N VAL A 130 13.50 12.31 -4.42
CA VAL A 130 13.93 13.70 -4.27
C VAL A 130 13.51 14.51 -5.49
N GLY A 131 12.82 15.63 -5.22
CA GLY A 131 12.56 16.70 -6.19
C GLY A 131 13.23 17.99 -5.73
N SER A 132 12.47 18.89 -5.09
CA SER A 132 13.03 20.10 -4.45
C SER A 132 13.90 19.80 -3.23
N GLY A 133 13.69 18.68 -2.55
CA GLY A 133 14.47 18.28 -1.36
C GLY A 133 13.83 18.59 -0.01
N GLY A 134 12.68 19.27 0.04
CA GLY A 134 11.99 19.59 1.31
C GLY A 134 11.60 18.34 2.12
N LEU A 135 11.18 17.26 1.46
CA LEU A 135 10.93 15.96 2.12
C LEU A 135 12.20 15.35 2.69
N LEU A 136 13.31 15.39 1.93
CA LEU A 136 14.61 14.89 2.38
C LEU A 136 15.08 15.66 3.62
N ALA A 137 14.96 17.00 3.63
CA ALA A 137 15.29 17.82 4.79
C ALA A 137 14.44 17.43 6.02
N GLY A 138 13.15 17.18 5.83
CA GLY A 138 12.26 16.71 6.90
C GLY A 138 12.68 15.35 7.44
N ILE A 139 13.00 14.39 6.57
CA ILE A 139 13.46 13.05 6.98
C ILE A 139 14.73 13.15 7.81
N ILE A 140 15.74 13.91 7.37
CA ILE A 140 17.00 14.07 8.12
C ILE A 140 16.73 14.73 9.47
N THR A 141 15.87 15.76 9.51
CA THR A 141 15.47 16.44 10.75
C THR A 141 14.81 15.47 11.73
N GLY A 142 13.87 14.64 11.27
CA GLY A 142 13.20 13.65 12.10
C GLY A 142 14.15 12.54 12.61
N LEU A 143 15.14 12.15 11.80
CA LEU A 143 16.19 11.21 12.23
C LEU A 143 17.03 11.79 13.36
N HIS A 144 17.42 13.06 13.25
CA HIS A 144 18.20 13.75 14.29
C HIS A 144 17.40 13.93 15.58
N GLN A 145 16.10 14.24 15.48
CA GLN A 145 15.16 14.30 16.62
C GLN A 145 15.00 12.94 17.30
N SER A 146 15.08 11.84 16.54
CA SER A 146 14.98 10.46 17.05
C SER A 146 16.34 9.87 17.47
N HIS A 147 17.41 10.66 17.42
CA HIS A 147 18.80 10.27 17.68
C HIS A 147 19.37 9.18 16.74
N TRP A 148 18.79 9.00 15.55
CA TRP A 148 19.19 8.02 14.53
C TRP A 148 20.19 8.63 13.54
N TYR A 149 21.31 9.13 14.04
CA TYR A 149 22.27 9.92 13.25
C TYR A 149 23.00 9.13 12.16
N GLN A 150 23.08 7.81 12.29
CA GLN A 150 23.87 6.93 11.42
C GLN A 150 23.04 6.16 10.39
N VAL A 151 21.72 6.25 10.42
CA VAL A 151 20.86 5.60 9.45
C VAL A 151 21.08 6.26 8.08
N PRO A 152 21.57 5.53 7.07
CA PRO A 152 21.82 6.10 5.75
C PRO A 152 20.51 6.38 5.00
N ILE A 153 20.52 7.43 4.17
CA ILE A 153 19.43 7.76 3.26
C ILE A 153 19.88 7.57 1.82
N ILE A 154 19.13 6.81 1.03
CA ILE A 154 19.26 6.77 -0.43
C ILE A 154 18.28 7.78 -1.03
N ALA A 155 18.82 8.88 -1.54
CA ALA A 155 18.09 9.97 -2.19
C ALA A 155 17.95 9.66 -3.68
N VAL A 156 16.73 9.41 -4.17
CA VAL A 156 16.50 8.90 -5.52
C VAL A 156 15.83 9.92 -6.44
N GLU A 157 16.47 10.19 -7.58
CA GLU A 157 15.98 11.07 -8.66
C GLU A 157 15.86 10.28 -9.98
N THR A 158 15.29 10.85 -11.06
CA THR A 158 15.50 10.29 -12.41
C THR A 158 16.61 11.05 -13.14
N HIS A 159 17.20 10.44 -14.16
CA HIS A 159 18.34 11.03 -14.88
C HIS A 159 18.09 12.44 -15.42
N ASN A 160 16.84 12.75 -15.76
CA ASN A 160 16.45 14.04 -16.32
C ASN A 160 15.88 15.00 -15.25
N THR A 161 15.88 14.59 -13.98
CA THR A 161 15.39 15.39 -12.83
C THR A 161 16.39 15.45 -11.69
N ASN A 162 17.67 15.10 -11.92
CA ASN A 162 18.68 14.92 -10.88
C ASN A 162 19.30 16.23 -10.34
N SER A 163 18.47 17.26 -10.15
CA SER A 163 18.90 18.60 -9.71
C SER A 163 19.60 18.58 -8.35
N PHE A 164 19.17 17.71 -7.41
CA PHE A 164 19.80 17.58 -6.09
C PHE A 164 21.18 16.96 -6.18
N GLN A 165 21.34 15.86 -6.93
CA GLN A 165 22.64 15.25 -7.19
C GLN A 165 23.61 16.23 -7.86
N GLN A 166 23.15 17.00 -8.84
CA GLN A 166 23.98 18.04 -9.50
C GLN A 166 24.37 19.14 -8.52
N ALA A 167 23.45 19.58 -7.66
CA ALA A 167 23.74 20.60 -6.67
C ALA A 167 24.79 20.13 -5.65
N LEU A 168 24.72 18.87 -5.19
CA LEU A 168 25.74 18.28 -4.32
C LEU A 168 27.12 18.23 -4.99
N LEU A 169 27.19 17.82 -6.27
CA LEU A 169 28.45 17.79 -7.02
C LEU A 169 29.04 19.20 -7.19
N ALA A 170 28.22 20.17 -7.60
CA ALA A 170 28.66 21.56 -7.78
C ALA A 170 29.05 22.24 -6.46
N ASP A 171 28.53 21.77 -5.32
CA ASP A 171 28.97 22.21 -3.99
C ASP A 171 30.33 21.63 -3.64
N SER A 172 30.55 20.33 -3.89
CA SER A 172 31.85 19.69 -3.66
C SER A 172 32.97 20.31 -4.50
N GLU A 173 32.70 20.66 -5.76
CA GLU A 173 33.68 21.34 -6.63
C GLU A 173 34.01 22.76 -6.16
N ARG A 174 33.07 23.46 -5.49
CA ARG A 174 33.32 24.79 -4.91
C ARG A 174 34.15 24.72 -3.64
N ASP A 175 33.93 23.70 -2.81
CA ASP A 175 34.74 23.45 -1.62
C ASP A 175 36.17 23.01 -2.00
N ASP A 176 36.32 22.18 -3.04
CA ASP A 176 37.64 21.79 -3.58
C ASP A 176 38.41 22.99 -4.17
N GLN A 177 37.72 23.90 -4.88
CA GLN A 177 38.34 25.14 -5.40
C GLN A 177 38.65 26.16 -4.29
N ALA A 178 37.84 26.22 -3.23
CA ALA A 178 38.10 27.06 -2.07
C ALA A 178 39.32 26.56 -1.28
N ASP A 179 39.47 25.24 -1.12
CA ASP A 179 40.63 24.61 -0.45
C ASP A 179 41.90 24.64 -1.33
N GLU A 180 41.78 24.59 -2.67
CA GLU A 180 42.91 24.80 -3.59
C GLU A 180 43.49 26.22 -3.51
N SER A 181 42.66 27.24 -3.27
CA SER A 181 43.11 28.61 -3.09
C SER A 181 43.87 28.86 -1.77
N ALA A 182 43.80 27.89 -0.83
CA ALA A 182 44.36 27.99 0.52
C ALA A 182 45.61 27.11 0.76
N ARG A 183 46.09 26.35 -0.23
CA ARG A 183 47.27 25.46 -0.05
C ARG A 183 48.55 25.99 -0.70
N PRO A 184 49.68 26.04 0.02
CA PRO A 184 50.99 26.12 -0.62
C PRO A 184 51.34 24.76 -1.24
N ILE A 185 51.95 24.84 -2.42
CA ILE A 185 52.35 23.73 -3.30
C ILE A 185 53.10 22.62 -2.53
N SER A 186 52.51 21.41 -2.46
CA SER A 186 53.21 20.12 -2.50
C SER A 186 52.20 18.97 -2.56
N GLY A 187 52.25 18.18 -3.63
CA GLY A 187 51.25 17.17 -3.95
C GLY A 187 51.31 15.87 -3.14
N LYS A 188 50.15 15.19 -3.09
CA LYS A 188 49.93 13.79 -3.47
C LYS A 188 48.50 13.39 -3.13
N THR A 189 47.77 13.01 -4.16
CA THR A 189 46.44 12.39 -4.17
C THR A 189 46.42 11.13 -3.29
N ARG A 190 45.37 10.95 -2.47
CA ARG A 190 45.08 9.65 -1.83
C ARG A 190 43.60 9.30 -2.00
N ALA A 191 43.36 8.37 -2.92
CA ALA A 191 42.14 7.60 -3.03
C ALA A 191 41.94 6.75 -1.75
N LEU A 192 40.70 6.64 -1.27
CA LEU A 192 40.35 5.73 -0.19
C LEU A 192 39.74 4.45 -0.76
N THR A 193 40.60 3.44 -0.90
CA THR A 193 40.24 2.03 -1.03
C THR A 193 39.62 1.51 0.27
N THR A 194 38.54 0.75 0.12
CA THR A 194 37.95 -0.14 1.13
C THR A 194 38.98 -1.17 1.60
N THR A 195 39.04 -1.42 2.91
CA THR A 195 39.76 -2.57 3.47
C THR A 195 38.94 -3.16 4.61
N THR A 196 38.55 -4.41 4.41
CA THR A 196 38.01 -5.37 5.37
C THR A 196 39.03 -5.67 6.46
N ALA A 197 38.63 -5.66 7.73
CA ALA A 197 39.36 -6.37 8.79
C ALA A 197 38.43 -6.77 9.95
N ALA A 198 38.66 -7.99 10.42
CA ALA A 198 37.85 -8.77 11.34
C ALA A 198 37.98 -8.36 12.81
N SER A 199 37.02 -8.88 13.58
CA SER A 199 36.87 -8.95 15.03
C SER A 199 38.15 -9.00 15.89
N GLN A 200 38.15 -8.22 16.98
CA GLN A 200 38.60 -8.64 18.30
C GLN A 200 38.04 -7.75 19.41
N SER A 201 37.54 -8.39 20.46
CA SER A 201 36.92 -7.84 21.67
C SER A 201 37.92 -7.25 22.66
N VAL A 202 37.70 -6.02 23.17
CA VAL A 202 38.15 -5.57 24.51
C VAL A 202 37.18 -4.50 25.08
N SER A 203 37.01 -4.55 26.39
CA SER A 203 36.05 -3.87 27.28
C SER A 203 36.14 -2.34 27.43
N ALA A 204 34.96 -1.73 27.56
CA ALA A 204 34.51 -0.63 28.45
C ALA A 204 35.50 0.43 28.99
N THR A 205 35.23 1.71 28.65
CA THR A 205 34.96 2.84 29.59
C THR A 205 34.59 4.11 28.82
N PRO A 206 33.64 4.96 29.28
CA PRO A 206 33.23 6.17 28.56
C PRO A 206 34.07 7.40 28.96
N PRO A 207 34.27 8.39 28.05
CA PRO A 207 34.93 9.65 28.39
C PRO A 207 33.95 10.68 29.00
N PRO A 208 34.47 11.67 29.74
CA PRO A 208 33.65 12.57 30.57
C PRO A 208 33.01 13.72 29.79
N SER A 209 31.81 14.06 30.23
CA SER A 209 31.01 15.24 29.88
C SER A 209 31.64 16.54 30.43
N LEU A 210 31.82 17.54 29.57
CA LEU A 210 32.14 18.92 29.95
C LEU A 210 30.97 19.83 29.59
N LEU A 211 30.11 20.09 30.58
CA LEU A 211 29.22 21.25 30.63
C LEU A 211 29.88 22.29 31.55
N PRO A 212 29.90 23.58 31.21
CA PRO A 212 30.19 24.64 32.18
C PRO A 212 28.89 25.09 32.90
N PRO A 213 29.01 25.60 34.15
CA PRO A 213 27.87 25.85 35.02
C PRO A 213 27.24 27.23 34.86
N LEU A 214 25.97 27.30 35.29
CA LEU A 214 25.16 28.49 35.58
C LEU A 214 25.54 29.10 36.93
N GLU A 215 25.48 30.43 37.04
CA GLU A 215 25.36 31.34 38.21
C GLU A 215 25.68 32.76 37.66
N ASP A 216 25.09 33.90 37.98
CA ASP A 216 24.00 34.36 38.86
C ASP A 216 23.61 35.78 38.37
N GLU A 217 22.38 36.21 38.64
CA GLU A 217 21.86 37.58 38.50
C GLU A 217 22.65 38.61 39.35
N PRO A 218 22.59 39.92 39.03
CA PRO A 218 21.80 40.78 39.91
C PRO A 218 21.04 41.95 39.26
N ASP A 219 20.02 42.34 40.04
CA ASP A 219 19.06 43.44 39.96
C ASP A 219 19.58 44.88 39.68
N ASN A 220 18.74 45.60 38.90
CA ASN A 220 18.17 46.95 39.09
C ASN A 220 18.93 48.29 38.97
N GLU A 221 18.12 49.24 38.43
CA GLU A 221 17.98 50.69 38.68
C GLU A 221 18.58 51.74 37.71
N ASP A 222 17.65 52.36 36.97
CA ASP A 222 17.36 53.81 36.78
C ASP A 222 18.43 54.84 36.37
N GLY A 223 18.06 55.71 35.41
CA GLY A 223 18.76 56.99 35.19
C GLY A 223 18.42 57.75 33.91
N GLU A 224 17.69 58.87 34.06
CA GLU A 224 17.10 59.78 33.08
C GLU A 224 18.02 60.79 32.31
N LEU A 225 17.52 61.24 31.14
CA LEU A 225 17.43 62.62 30.57
C LEU A 225 18.65 63.53 30.26
N ASN A 226 18.76 63.97 28.98
CA ASN A 226 18.76 65.39 28.50
C ASN A 226 18.96 65.45 26.96
N GLN A 227 18.02 65.94 26.12
CA GLN A 227 17.71 67.35 25.70
C GLN A 227 18.98 68.18 25.32
N GLY A 228 19.17 68.83 24.15
CA GLY A 228 18.30 69.30 23.06
C GLY A 228 19.11 69.93 21.86
N PRO A 229 18.48 70.67 20.92
CA PRO A 229 18.81 70.80 19.48
C PRO A 229 19.26 72.24 19.06
N PRO A 230 19.07 72.82 17.83
CA PRO A 230 18.84 72.33 16.45
C PRO A 230 19.77 72.99 15.36
N GLY A 231 19.74 72.49 14.11
CA GLY A 231 20.35 73.15 12.94
C GLY A 231 19.90 72.57 11.59
N SER A 232 19.38 73.42 10.71
CA SER A 232 18.41 73.15 9.63
C SER A 232 18.93 72.68 8.26
N ARG A 233 18.08 71.87 7.60
CA ARG A 233 17.72 71.80 6.15
C ARG A 233 18.82 71.53 5.11
N ALA A 234 18.71 70.38 4.42
CA ALA A 234 18.18 70.31 3.05
C ALA A 234 17.96 68.84 2.60
N SER A 235 16.90 68.65 1.82
CA SER A 235 16.32 67.41 1.31
C SER A 235 17.20 66.63 0.32
N ASN A 236 17.27 65.30 0.45
CA ASN A 236 16.98 64.38 -0.66
C ASN A 236 16.88 62.91 -0.21
N ARG A 237 15.77 62.29 -0.63
CA ARG A 237 15.38 60.87 -0.67
C ARG A 237 16.43 59.84 -0.26
N SER A 238 16.17 59.16 0.86
CA SER A 238 16.83 57.94 1.30
C SER A 238 16.02 56.71 0.84
N ASN A 239 16.56 55.94 -0.11
CA ASN A 239 16.31 54.50 -0.15
C ASN A 239 17.40 53.85 0.71
N SER A 240 17.10 53.61 1.98
CA SER A 240 17.88 52.71 2.82
C SER A 240 17.26 51.32 2.68
N GLU A 241 17.92 50.47 1.91
CA GLU A 241 17.73 49.02 1.93
C GLU A 241 17.99 48.52 3.36
N GLY A 242 16.95 47.99 3.99
CA GLY A 242 17.10 47.11 5.16
C GLY A 242 17.53 45.71 4.68
N PRO A 243 18.23 44.93 5.52
CA PRO A 243 18.83 43.67 5.09
C PRO A 243 17.72 42.61 4.90
N SER A 244 17.29 42.41 3.66
CA SER A 244 16.58 41.20 3.28
C SER A 244 17.59 40.05 3.27
N GLN A 245 17.49 39.14 4.24
CA GLN A 245 18.18 37.85 4.21
C GLN A 245 17.62 37.03 3.04
N LEU A 246 18.11 37.31 1.84
CA LEU A 246 17.88 36.50 0.66
C LEU A 246 18.85 35.31 0.74
N HIS A 247 18.38 34.18 1.27
CA HIS A 247 19.09 32.91 1.15
C HIS A 247 19.42 32.67 -0.33
N SER A 248 20.70 32.58 -0.67
CA SER A 248 21.19 32.44 -2.04
C SER A 248 20.81 31.07 -2.60
N ARG A 249 19.63 30.96 -3.25
CA ARG A 249 19.20 29.75 -3.96
C ARG A 249 20.25 29.31 -4.98
N VAL A 250 20.77 28.10 -4.85
CA VAL A 250 21.69 27.50 -5.83
C VAL A 250 20.90 27.17 -7.10
N ARG A 251 21.14 27.93 -8.18
CA ARG A 251 20.53 27.68 -9.49
C ARG A 251 21.32 26.61 -10.22
N VAL A 252 20.64 25.55 -10.63
CA VAL A 252 21.20 24.56 -11.56
C VAL A 252 20.85 25.00 -12.98
N SER A 253 21.85 25.22 -13.84
CA SER A 253 21.63 25.50 -15.26
C SER A 253 21.05 24.27 -15.95
N SER A 254 19.97 24.44 -16.71
CA SER A 254 19.36 23.35 -17.50
C SER A 254 20.38 22.76 -18.47
N ILE A 255 20.45 21.43 -18.53
CA ILE A 255 21.36 20.69 -19.41
C ILE A 255 21.10 21.05 -20.89
N ASP A 256 22.21 21.21 -21.60
CA ASP A 256 22.38 21.53 -23.01
C ASP A 256 21.51 20.69 -23.99
N GLY A 257 20.76 21.39 -24.84
CA GLY A 257 20.98 21.42 -26.30
C GLY A 257 21.01 20.13 -27.14
N ARG A 258 20.69 18.94 -26.62
CA ARG A 258 20.48 17.71 -27.42
C ARG A 258 19.13 17.11 -27.09
N SER A 259 18.44 16.61 -28.11
CA SER A 259 17.04 16.13 -28.11
C SER A 259 16.77 14.99 -27.11
N ALA A 260 16.80 15.27 -25.81
CA ALA A 260 16.34 14.36 -24.77
C ALA A 260 14.81 14.36 -24.79
N GLU A 261 14.21 13.19 -24.95
CA GLU A 261 12.77 13.07 -24.76
C GLU A 261 12.38 13.59 -23.37
N PRO A 262 11.22 14.27 -23.25
CA PRO A 262 10.75 14.77 -21.96
C PRO A 262 10.57 13.61 -20.98
N THR A 263 11.08 13.81 -19.76
CA THR A 263 10.96 12.87 -18.64
C THR A 263 9.50 12.62 -18.29
N ILE A 264 9.16 11.39 -17.93
CA ILE A 264 7.83 11.07 -17.38
C ILE A 264 7.72 11.44 -15.89
N ALA A 265 8.85 11.66 -15.20
CA ALA A 265 8.92 11.99 -13.78
C ALA A 265 8.86 13.51 -13.54
N THR A 266 7.96 14.22 -14.21
CA THR A 266 7.88 15.68 -14.13
C THR A 266 7.58 16.20 -12.72
N CYS A 267 7.03 15.36 -11.83
CA CYS A 267 6.82 15.68 -10.42
C CYS A 267 8.11 15.80 -9.60
N LEU A 268 9.24 15.26 -10.10
CA LEU A 268 10.56 15.47 -9.49
C LEU A 268 11.30 16.66 -10.11
N SER A 269 10.81 17.24 -11.20
CA SER A 269 11.49 18.34 -11.88
C SER A 269 11.43 19.61 -11.04
N THR A 270 12.60 20.15 -10.68
CA THR A 270 12.71 21.43 -9.99
C THR A 270 13.77 22.33 -10.61
N GLY A 271 13.51 23.64 -10.60
CA GLY A 271 14.47 24.68 -10.98
C GLY A 271 15.35 25.18 -9.82
N SER A 272 15.08 24.73 -8.59
CA SER A 272 15.84 25.10 -7.38
C SER A 272 15.82 23.97 -6.36
N VAL A 273 16.93 23.75 -5.68
CA VAL A 273 17.05 22.77 -4.59
C VAL A 273 16.91 23.49 -3.25
N CYS A 274 16.24 22.85 -2.29
CA CYS A 274 16.11 23.27 -0.90
C CYS A 274 17.51 23.44 -0.27
N PRO A 275 17.93 24.66 0.11
CA PRO A 275 19.19 24.90 0.79
C PRO A 275 19.36 24.04 2.04
N LYS A 276 18.29 23.87 2.84
CA LYS A 276 18.36 23.06 4.07
C LYS A 276 18.66 21.59 3.79
N ALA A 277 18.12 21.04 2.70
CA ALA A 277 18.41 19.67 2.29
C ALA A 277 19.90 19.49 1.95
N LEU A 278 20.52 20.47 1.28
CA LEU A 278 21.95 20.45 0.97
C LEU A 278 22.80 20.56 2.25
N GLU A 279 22.49 21.52 3.13
CA GLU A 279 23.18 21.71 4.41
C GLU A 279 23.14 20.44 5.27
N LEU A 280 21.96 19.85 5.45
CA LEU A 280 21.77 18.63 6.25
C LEU A 280 22.47 17.42 5.63
N SER A 281 22.52 17.33 4.30
CA SER A 281 23.21 16.24 3.59
C SER A 281 24.73 16.30 3.69
N ARG A 282 25.32 17.43 4.11
CA ARG A 282 26.76 17.52 4.41
C ARG A 282 27.15 16.80 5.70
N VAL A 283 26.21 16.70 6.65
CA VAL A 283 26.46 16.20 8.01
C VAL A 283 25.74 14.88 8.31
N HIS A 284 24.94 14.38 7.37
CA HIS A 284 24.20 13.13 7.50
C HIS A 284 24.48 12.22 6.30
N PRO A 285 24.57 10.88 6.48
CA PRO A 285 24.89 9.95 5.40
C PRO A 285 23.78 9.88 4.33
N VAL A 286 23.92 10.69 3.27
CA VAL A 286 23.01 10.70 2.12
C VAL A 286 23.72 10.22 0.85
N VAL A 287 23.14 9.22 0.19
CA VAL A 287 23.64 8.65 -1.07
C VAL A 287 22.70 9.07 -2.21
N PRO A 288 23.08 10.04 -3.07
CA PRO A 288 22.28 10.45 -4.20
C PRO A 288 22.39 9.46 -5.37
N ILE A 289 21.26 8.94 -5.84
CA ILE A 289 21.17 8.01 -6.97
C ILE A 289 20.14 8.52 -7.97
N SER A 290 20.49 8.61 -9.24
CA SER A 290 19.52 8.83 -10.32
C SER A 290 19.26 7.54 -11.09
N VAL A 291 17.99 7.25 -11.40
CA VAL A 291 17.55 6.07 -12.17
C VAL A 291 16.95 6.46 -13.51
N SER A 292 16.85 5.51 -14.44
CA SER A 292 16.14 5.76 -15.70
C SER A 292 14.62 5.82 -15.51
N ASP A 293 13.95 6.58 -16.37
CA ASP A 293 12.49 6.61 -16.45
C ASP A 293 11.89 5.22 -16.67
N ALA A 294 12.59 4.34 -17.40
CA ALA A 294 12.17 2.95 -17.60
C ALA A 294 12.14 2.15 -16.29
N MET A 295 13.14 2.35 -15.41
CA MET A 295 13.18 1.71 -14.09
C MET A 295 12.05 2.22 -13.19
N ALA A 296 11.78 3.53 -13.20
CA ALA A 296 10.71 4.11 -12.42
C ALA A 296 9.31 3.71 -12.97
N ALA A 297 9.13 3.65 -14.29
CA ALA A 297 7.93 3.14 -14.93
C ALA A 297 7.66 1.65 -14.60
N GLU A 298 8.70 0.82 -14.63
CA GLU A 298 8.58 -0.57 -14.20
C GLU A 298 8.18 -0.66 -12.73
N ALA A 299 8.78 0.16 -11.87
CA ALA A 299 8.44 0.19 -10.45
C ALA A 299 6.99 0.65 -10.20
N CYS A 300 6.45 1.62 -10.96
CA CYS A 300 5.02 1.97 -10.92
C CYS A 300 4.14 0.74 -11.19
N ARG A 301 4.48 -0.02 -12.24
CA ARG A 301 3.71 -1.19 -12.64
C ARG A 301 3.80 -2.30 -11.58
N ARG A 302 5.02 -2.58 -11.12
CA ARG A 302 5.25 -3.59 -10.07
C ARG A 302 4.54 -3.23 -8.79
N PHE A 303 4.57 -1.96 -8.39
CA PHE A 303 3.88 -1.53 -7.16
C PHE A 303 2.36 -1.64 -7.29
N LEU A 304 1.79 -1.35 -8.46
CA LEU A 304 0.37 -1.65 -8.71
C LEU A 304 0.11 -3.15 -8.61
N ASP A 305 0.92 -3.99 -9.26
CA ASP A 305 0.74 -5.44 -9.29
C ASP A 305 0.87 -6.04 -7.86
N GLU A 306 1.87 -5.61 -7.09
CA GLU A 306 2.24 -6.12 -5.77
C GLU A 306 1.36 -5.54 -4.64
N HIS A 307 1.02 -4.25 -4.69
CA HIS A 307 0.35 -3.53 -3.60
C HIS A 307 -1.04 -3.00 -3.94
N GLN A 308 -1.51 -3.15 -5.19
CA GLN A 308 -2.80 -2.65 -5.67
C GLN A 308 -2.97 -1.13 -5.46
N MET A 309 -1.85 -0.42 -5.46
CA MET A 309 -1.79 1.03 -5.28
C MET A 309 -1.15 1.66 -6.52
N LEU A 310 -1.83 2.66 -7.08
CA LEU A 310 -1.24 3.51 -8.11
C LEU A 310 -0.33 4.54 -7.46
N ILE A 311 0.89 4.64 -7.99
CA ILE A 311 1.88 5.62 -7.56
C ILE A 311 2.43 6.36 -8.76
N GLU A 312 2.80 7.62 -8.55
CA GLU A 312 3.52 8.37 -9.57
C GLU A 312 4.95 7.88 -9.75
N VAL A 313 5.51 8.21 -10.92
CA VAL A 313 6.88 7.86 -11.30
C VAL A 313 7.91 8.39 -10.31
N GLY A 314 7.68 9.57 -9.70
CA GLY A 314 8.58 10.12 -8.70
C GLY A 314 8.79 9.18 -7.52
N SER A 315 7.69 8.75 -6.88
CA SER A 315 7.71 7.75 -5.81
C SER A 315 8.28 6.40 -6.27
N ALA A 316 7.97 6.00 -7.50
CA ALA A 316 8.44 4.74 -8.07
C ALA A 316 9.95 4.74 -8.35
N ALA A 317 10.59 5.90 -8.52
CA ALA A 317 12.03 5.99 -8.65
C ALA A 317 12.73 5.38 -7.42
N ALA A 318 12.27 5.72 -6.20
CA ALA A 318 12.77 5.15 -4.95
C ALA A 318 12.58 3.62 -4.88
N LEU A 319 11.38 3.13 -5.24
CA LEU A 319 11.06 1.70 -5.26
C LEU A 319 11.92 0.91 -6.26
N SER A 320 12.35 1.54 -7.35
CA SER A 320 13.18 0.87 -8.37
C SER A 320 14.53 0.40 -7.85
N ILE A 321 15.07 1.04 -6.80
CA ILE A 321 16.32 0.63 -6.13
C ILE A 321 16.15 -0.74 -5.45
N VAL A 322 15.02 -0.94 -4.78
CA VAL A 322 14.70 -2.21 -4.11
C VAL A 322 14.34 -3.27 -5.13
N GLY A 323 13.43 -2.95 -6.07
CA GLY A 323 12.91 -3.91 -7.05
C GLY A 323 13.98 -4.51 -7.96
N LYS A 324 15.09 -3.82 -8.22
CA LYS A 324 16.21 -4.29 -9.05
C LYS A 324 17.39 -4.84 -8.25
N GLY A 325 17.28 -4.93 -6.92
CA GLY A 325 18.36 -5.40 -6.04
C GLY A 325 19.57 -4.46 -5.99
N LEU A 326 19.43 -3.21 -6.45
CA LEU A 326 20.48 -2.19 -6.37
C LEU A 326 20.79 -1.81 -4.93
N ILE A 327 19.83 -1.99 -4.03
CA ILE A 327 20.01 -1.73 -2.60
C ILE A 327 21.22 -2.46 -2.02
N HIS A 328 21.53 -3.69 -2.45
CA HIS A 328 22.68 -4.46 -1.95
C HIS A 328 24.03 -3.91 -2.45
N GLN A 329 24.04 -3.04 -3.46
CA GLN A 329 25.27 -2.37 -3.88
C GLN A 329 25.58 -1.18 -2.97
N VAL A 330 24.55 -0.60 -2.36
CA VAL A 330 24.65 0.57 -1.48
C VAL A 330 24.78 0.12 -0.02
N VAL A 331 24.04 -0.93 0.36
CA VAL A 331 24.00 -1.51 1.71
C VAL A 331 24.23 -3.03 1.58
N PRO A 332 25.50 -3.49 1.49
CA PRO A 332 25.81 -4.89 1.19
C PRO A 332 25.45 -5.86 2.32
N ASP A 333 25.42 -5.39 3.56
CA ASP A 333 25.23 -6.22 4.76
C ASP A 333 23.75 -6.46 5.12
N LEU A 334 22.82 -6.15 4.21
CA LEU A 334 21.38 -6.40 4.42
C LEU A 334 21.08 -7.91 4.52
N ASP A 335 20.36 -8.28 5.56
CA ASP A 335 19.86 -9.64 5.81
C ASP A 335 18.34 -9.68 6.00
N HIS A 336 17.81 -10.87 6.31
CA HIS A 336 16.37 -11.10 6.51
C HIS A 336 15.79 -10.43 7.78
N ASN A 337 16.64 -9.94 8.69
CA ASN A 337 16.23 -9.22 9.91
C ASN A 337 16.36 -7.71 9.76
N SER A 338 16.96 -7.24 8.66
CA SER A 338 17.19 -5.83 8.39
C SER A 338 15.89 -5.14 7.97
N HIS A 339 15.57 -4.02 8.62
CA HIS A 339 14.43 -3.19 8.25
C HIS A 339 14.84 -2.19 7.17
N VAL A 340 14.18 -2.22 6.01
CA VAL A 340 14.36 -1.25 4.92
C VAL A 340 13.10 -0.40 4.83
N VAL A 341 13.25 0.91 4.90
CA VAL A 341 12.14 1.86 4.78
C VAL A 341 12.18 2.53 3.42
N VAL A 342 11.08 2.49 2.68
CA VAL A 342 10.93 3.21 1.41
C VAL A 342 9.78 4.19 1.54
N ILE A 343 10.05 5.47 1.30
CA ILE A 343 9.04 6.54 1.34
C ILE A 343 8.34 6.63 -0.01
N VAL A 344 7.01 6.46 0.00
CA VAL A 344 6.17 6.45 -1.20
C VAL A 344 5.09 7.52 -1.05
N THR A 345 5.24 8.66 -1.73
CA THR A 345 4.39 9.85 -1.55
C THR A 345 3.11 9.84 -2.40
N GLY A 346 2.74 8.70 -2.96
CA GLY A 346 1.58 8.58 -3.85
C GLY A 346 1.72 9.43 -5.12
N GLY A 347 0.62 10.09 -5.52
CA GLY A 347 0.64 11.14 -6.55
C GLY A 347 -0.71 11.33 -7.28
N ALA A 348 -1.00 12.57 -7.69
CA ALA A 348 -2.25 12.97 -8.33
C ALA A 348 -2.26 12.79 -9.86
N ASN A 349 -1.14 12.48 -10.49
CA ASN A 349 -0.92 12.53 -11.94
C ASN A 349 -0.70 11.13 -12.53
N ILE A 350 -1.37 10.12 -11.99
CA ILE A 350 -1.33 8.72 -12.45
C ILE A 350 -2.74 8.15 -12.58
N ASN A 351 -2.98 7.37 -13.62
CA ASN A 351 -4.18 6.57 -13.87
C ASN A 351 -3.82 5.35 -14.74
N PHE A 352 -4.78 4.46 -15.00
CA PHE A 352 -4.53 3.26 -15.81
C PHE A 352 -4.06 3.59 -17.24
N ASP A 353 -4.63 4.62 -17.88
CA ASP A 353 -4.22 5.04 -19.23
C ASP A 353 -2.75 5.49 -19.29
N ARG A 354 -2.31 6.25 -18.28
CA ARG A 354 -0.91 6.67 -18.14
C ARG A 354 -0.01 5.48 -17.89
N LEU A 355 -0.42 4.56 -17.03
CA LEU A 355 0.36 3.35 -16.76
C LEU A 355 0.49 2.49 -18.02
N ASP A 356 -0.57 2.34 -18.81
CA ASP A 356 -0.52 1.64 -20.10
C ASP A 356 0.35 2.38 -21.12
N SER A 357 0.38 3.72 -21.10
CA SER A 357 1.32 4.49 -21.93
C SER A 357 2.77 4.18 -21.58
N TYR A 358 3.09 3.93 -20.29
CA TYR A 358 4.43 3.52 -19.87
C TYR A 358 4.77 2.12 -20.39
N ARG A 359 3.80 1.19 -20.41
CA ARG A 359 3.99 -0.18 -20.94
C ARG A 359 4.31 -0.18 -22.43
N GLN A 360 3.74 0.76 -23.18
CA GLN A 360 4.01 0.91 -24.61
C GLN A 360 5.36 1.60 -24.87
N ARG A 361 5.75 2.54 -23.99
CA ARG A 361 6.96 3.37 -24.17
C ARG A 361 8.24 2.69 -23.71
N PHE A 362 8.22 1.89 -22.64
CA PHE A 362 9.43 1.33 -22.04
C PHE A 362 9.49 -0.20 -22.13
N PRO A 363 10.68 -0.77 -22.37
CA PRO A 363 10.86 -2.22 -22.42
C PRO A 363 10.65 -2.85 -21.04
N TYR A 364 10.14 -4.08 -21.03
CA TYR A 364 10.04 -4.90 -19.82
C TYR A 364 10.80 -6.23 -19.99
N PRO A 365 11.68 -6.62 -19.04
CA PRO A 365 12.15 -5.83 -17.90
C PRO A 365 13.00 -4.64 -18.34
N ALA A 366 12.89 -3.52 -17.64
CA ALA A 366 13.71 -2.34 -17.86
C ALA A 366 15.19 -2.66 -17.54
N PRO A 367 16.15 -2.16 -18.35
CA PRO A 367 17.56 -2.30 -18.07
C PRO A 367 17.93 -1.57 -16.78
N ILE A 368 18.93 -2.08 -16.05
CA ILE A 368 19.44 -1.43 -14.85
C ILE A 368 20.39 -0.32 -15.30
N ILE A 369 19.92 0.92 -15.16
CA ILE A 369 20.67 2.14 -15.47
C ILE A 369 20.48 3.10 -14.29
N ALA A 370 21.46 3.10 -13.39
CA ALA A 370 21.51 3.99 -12.24
C ALA A 370 22.84 4.76 -12.22
N LYS A 371 22.85 5.98 -11.67
CA LYS A 371 24.05 6.82 -11.58
C LYS A 371 24.17 7.43 -10.19
N SER A 372 25.35 7.32 -9.58
CA SER A 372 25.70 8.05 -8.37
C SER A 372 26.97 8.87 -8.65
N GLY A 373 26.83 10.20 -8.72
CA GLY A 373 27.95 11.05 -9.12
C GLY A 373 28.45 10.74 -10.54
N GLN A 374 29.76 10.49 -10.69
CA GLN A 374 30.39 10.06 -11.95
C GLN A 374 30.30 8.54 -12.18
N GLU A 375 29.89 7.75 -11.18
CA GLU A 375 29.78 6.31 -11.32
C GLU A 375 28.47 5.92 -12.03
N VAL A 376 28.61 5.16 -13.11
CA VAL A 376 27.49 4.66 -13.91
C VAL A 376 27.33 3.17 -13.65
N PHE A 377 26.23 2.79 -13.00
CA PHE A 377 25.81 1.40 -12.84
C PHE A 377 24.98 1.02 -14.06
N MET A 378 25.62 0.41 -15.04
CA MET A 378 24.97 -0.12 -16.25
C MET A 378 25.10 -1.63 -16.27
N ARG A 379 23.98 -2.34 -16.08
CA ARG A 379 23.89 -3.77 -16.35
C ARG A 379 22.92 -3.97 -17.50
N MET A 380 23.48 -4.20 -18.69
CA MET A 380 22.73 -4.77 -19.80
C MET A 380 22.21 -6.12 -19.33
N LEU A 381 20.89 -6.34 -19.41
CA LEU A 381 20.39 -7.70 -19.33
C LEU A 381 20.90 -8.40 -20.59
N ASP A 382 21.93 -9.24 -20.43
CA ASP A 382 22.60 -9.92 -21.54
C ASP A 382 21.57 -10.64 -22.42
N SER A 383 21.29 -10.00 -23.54
CA SER A 383 20.94 -10.71 -24.76
C SER A 383 22.28 -11.11 -25.38
N THR A 384 22.51 -12.42 -25.50
CA THR A 384 23.61 -13.12 -26.18
C THR A 384 24.75 -13.72 -25.31
N HIS A 385 24.78 -15.07 -25.36
CA HIS A 385 25.88 -16.03 -25.18
C HIS A 385 26.97 -15.82 -24.10
N PRO A 386 27.12 -16.76 -23.14
CA PRO A 386 28.26 -16.75 -22.23
C PRO A 386 29.53 -17.24 -22.92
N ALA A 387 30.53 -16.37 -23.00
CA ALA A 387 31.92 -16.79 -23.23
C ALA A 387 32.50 -17.37 -21.94
N SER A 388 32.75 -18.68 -22.00
CA SER A 388 33.77 -19.46 -21.29
C SER A 388 34.45 -18.87 -20.04
N SER A 389 34.17 -19.47 -18.88
CA SER A 389 35.25 -20.04 -18.05
C SER A 389 34.72 -21.17 -17.15
N SER A 390 35.48 -22.26 -17.11
CA SER A 390 35.33 -23.48 -16.28
C SER A 390 34.11 -24.39 -16.53
N GLY A 391 34.26 -25.27 -17.53
CA GLY A 391 34.07 -26.72 -17.44
C GLY A 391 32.97 -27.33 -16.56
N VAL A 392 31.73 -26.84 -16.61
CA VAL A 392 30.56 -27.59 -16.14
C VAL A 392 29.58 -27.70 -17.30
N ALA A 393 29.23 -28.93 -17.68
CA ALA A 393 28.29 -29.20 -18.76
C ALA A 393 26.99 -28.41 -18.55
N ALA A 394 26.68 -27.48 -19.47
CA ALA A 394 25.46 -26.70 -19.44
C ALA A 394 24.25 -27.66 -19.56
N MET A 395 23.53 -27.83 -18.46
CA MET A 395 22.30 -28.62 -18.39
C MET A 395 21.33 -28.14 -19.47
N ALA A 396 20.82 -29.04 -20.32
CA ALA A 396 20.05 -28.72 -21.53
C ALA A 396 18.84 -27.79 -21.31
N ASN A 397 18.31 -27.70 -20.08
CA ASN A 397 17.16 -26.86 -19.76
C ASN A 397 17.50 -25.38 -19.49
N SER A 398 18.77 -25.03 -19.26
CA SER A 398 19.17 -23.64 -18.97
C SER A 398 18.93 -22.68 -20.14
N ARG A 399 18.91 -23.19 -21.37
CA ARG A 399 18.56 -22.40 -22.58
C ARG A 399 17.11 -21.91 -22.59
N TYR A 400 16.21 -22.66 -21.96
CA TYR A 400 14.76 -22.38 -21.99
C TYR A 400 14.23 -21.85 -20.65
N GLU A 401 15.03 -21.88 -19.59
CA GLU A 401 14.60 -21.49 -18.25
C GLU A 401 14.09 -20.05 -18.13
N TYR A 402 14.53 -19.16 -19.02
CA TYR A 402 14.07 -17.77 -19.08
C TYR A 402 12.54 -17.63 -19.21
N VAL A 403 11.83 -18.64 -19.75
CA VAL A 403 10.37 -18.61 -19.87
C VAL A 403 9.65 -18.62 -18.52
N ARG A 404 10.31 -19.10 -17.44
CA ARG A 404 9.77 -19.02 -16.08
C ARG A 404 9.56 -17.59 -15.61
N ASN A 405 10.34 -16.65 -16.14
CA ASN A 405 10.24 -15.23 -15.78
C ASN A 405 8.95 -14.56 -16.31
N PHE A 406 8.16 -15.25 -17.15
CA PHE A 406 6.86 -14.77 -17.61
C PHE A 406 5.74 -15.09 -16.62
N GLU A 407 5.96 -15.99 -15.65
CA GLU A 407 5.00 -16.24 -14.57
C GLU A 407 4.80 -14.96 -13.75
N GLN A 408 3.55 -14.54 -13.58
CA GLN A 408 3.24 -13.36 -12.75
C GLN A 408 3.12 -13.77 -11.28
N PRO A 409 3.65 -12.96 -10.34
CA PRO A 409 3.40 -13.18 -8.92
C PRO A 409 1.92 -12.98 -8.62
N ASP A 410 1.40 -13.81 -7.72
CA ASP A 410 -0.03 -13.87 -7.41
C ASP A 410 -0.28 -14.05 -5.90
N GLY A 411 0.61 -13.50 -5.07
CA GLY A 411 0.49 -13.53 -3.61
C GLY A 411 -0.69 -12.70 -3.10
N LEU A 412 -1.45 -13.26 -2.18
CA LEU A 412 -2.57 -12.60 -1.51
C LEU A 412 -2.11 -11.92 -0.22
N LEU A 413 -2.69 -10.75 0.08
CA LEU A 413 -2.34 -9.89 1.21
C LEU A 413 -2.20 -10.69 2.53
N PRO A 414 -1.13 -10.53 3.32
CA PRO A 414 -1.00 -11.18 4.62
C PRO A 414 -2.03 -10.67 5.65
N SER A 415 -2.27 -11.45 6.71
CA SER A 415 -3.14 -11.07 7.84
C SER A 415 -4.58 -10.75 7.47
N THR A 416 -5.08 -11.32 6.37
CA THR A 416 -6.45 -11.17 5.90
C THR A 416 -7.11 -12.52 5.66
N TRP A 417 -8.43 -12.59 5.82
CA TRP A 417 -9.22 -13.77 5.50
C TRP A 417 -9.16 -14.08 4.01
N LEU A 418 -8.95 -15.35 3.66
CA LEU A 418 -9.02 -15.80 2.27
C LEU A 418 -10.27 -16.64 2.10
N VAL A 419 -11.13 -16.25 1.16
CA VAL A 419 -12.33 -16.99 0.83
C VAL A 419 -12.21 -17.50 -0.59
N VAL A 420 -12.08 -18.82 -0.72
CA VAL A 420 -12.12 -19.49 -2.02
C VAL A 420 -13.53 -19.99 -2.25
N ARG A 421 -14.23 -19.42 -3.22
CA ARG A 421 -15.55 -19.89 -3.63
C ARG A 421 -15.43 -20.76 -4.87
N VAL A 422 -16.20 -21.84 -4.89
CA VAL A 422 -16.35 -22.81 -5.97
C VAL A 422 -17.80 -22.80 -6.42
N ASP A 423 -18.08 -22.75 -7.73
CA ASP A 423 -19.44 -22.73 -8.30
C ASP A 423 -19.56 -23.70 -9.49
N GLY A 424 -20.70 -24.37 -9.62
CA GLY A 424 -20.97 -25.35 -10.66
C GLY A 424 -21.07 -24.73 -12.06
N LYS A 425 -20.13 -25.04 -12.96
CA LYS A 425 -20.15 -24.53 -14.33
C LYS A 425 -21.30 -25.13 -15.14
N GLY A 426 -22.32 -24.31 -15.43
CA GLY A 426 -23.47 -24.72 -16.24
C GLY A 426 -24.32 -25.80 -15.56
N PHE A 427 -24.40 -25.76 -14.23
CA PHE A 427 -24.98 -26.82 -13.42
C PHE A 427 -26.47 -27.06 -13.70
N SER A 428 -27.23 -26.07 -14.19
CA SER A 428 -28.61 -26.26 -14.64
C SER A 428 -28.73 -27.39 -15.68
N ASN A 429 -27.88 -27.40 -16.70
CA ASN A 429 -27.86 -28.47 -17.71
C ASN A 429 -27.40 -29.81 -17.11
N PHE A 430 -26.43 -29.76 -16.19
CA PHE A 430 -25.95 -30.94 -15.47
C PHE A 430 -27.09 -31.60 -14.67
N THR A 431 -27.85 -30.82 -13.92
CA THR A 431 -28.96 -31.31 -13.08
C THR A 431 -30.08 -31.94 -13.91
N THR A 432 -30.41 -31.34 -15.06
CA THR A 432 -31.43 -31.87 -15.98
C THR A 432 -31.02 -33.21 -16.56
N LYS A 433 -29.78 -33.34 -17.06
CA LYS A 433 -29.29 -34.59 -17.67
C LYS A 433 -29.23 -35.76 -16.68
N HIS A 434 -28.93 -35.48 -15.41
CA HIS A 434 -28.83 -36.50 -14.36
C HIS A 434 -30.13 -36.68 -13.56
N GLY A 435 -31.23 -36.04 -13.97
CA GLY A 435 -32.55 -36.24 -13.37
C GLY A 435 -32.63 -35.83 -11.90
N PHE A 436 -32.04 -34.69 -11.55
CA PHE A 436 -32.09 -34.19 -10.17
C PHE A 436 -33.51 -33.79 -9.79
N LYS A 437 -33.89 -34.10 -8.54
CA LYS A 437 -35.16 -33.66 -7.98
C LYS A 437 -35.20 -32.13 -7.87
N LYS A 438 -36.36 -31.55 -8.16
CA LYS A 438 -36.64 -30.12 -8.00
C LYS A 438 -37.66 -29.92 -6.87
N PRO A 439 -37.60 -28.82 -6.10
CA PRO A 439 -36.61 -27.74 -6.18
C PRO A 439 -35.20 -28.15 -5.72
N ASN A 440 -35.08 -29.16 -4.85
CA ASN A 440 -33.82 -29.59 -4.24
C ASN A 440 -33.63 -31.11 -4.35
N ASP A 441 -32.39 -31.55 -4.59
CA ASP A 441 -32.01 -32.97 -4.53
C ASP A 441 -31.04 -33.21 -3.37
N ILE A 442 -31.52 -33.90 -2.33
CA ILE A 442 -30.74 -34.17 -1.12
C ILE A 442 -29.47 -34.98 -1.41
N ARG A 443 -29.49 -35.84 -2.43
CA ARG A 443 -28.32 -36.65 -2.82
C ARG A 443 -27.22 -35.75 -3.36
N ALA A 444 -27.60 -34.76 -4.18
CA ALA A 444 -26.67 -33.80 -4.75
C ALA A 444 -26.03 -32.92 -3.67
N LEU A 445 -26.84 -32.39 -2.74
CA LEU A 445 -26.32 -31.56 -1.65
C LEU A 445 -25.40 -32.36 -0.73
N ASN A 446 -25.75 -33.60 -0.39
CA ASN A 446 -24.88 -34.46 0.41
C ASN A 446 -23.58 -34.83 -0.31
N LEU A 447 -23.61 -35.00 -1.64
CA LEU A 447 -22.39 -35.19 -2.43
C LEU A 447 -21.50 -33.94 -2.42
N MET A 448 -22.08 -32.74 -2.57
CA MET A 448 -21.35 -31.47 -2.43
C MET A 448 -20.72 -31.34 -1.03
N ASN A 449 -21.49 -31.67 0.02
CA ASN A 449 -21.00 -31.66 1.40
C ASN A 449 -19.86 -32.67 1.61
N ARG A 450 -19.96 -33.86 1.01
CA ARG A 450 -18.89 -34.87 1.08
C ARG A 450 -17.62 -34.38 0.39
N ALA A 451 -17.74 -33.76 -0.79
CA ALA A 451 -16.61 -33.17 -1.50
C ALA A 451 -15.96 -32.03 -0.70
N ALA A 452 -16.76 -31.13 -0.12
CA ALA A 452 -16.27 -30.05 0.74
C ALA A 452 -15.58 -30.59 2.00
N LYS A 453 -16.14 -31.62 2.62
CA LYS A 453 -15.54 -32.29 3.78
C LYS A 453 -14.15 -32.84 3.46
N VAL A 454 -13.98 -33.47 2.30
CA VAL A 454 -12.67 -33.99 1.85
C VAL A 454 -11.65 -32.85 1.63
N VAL A 455 -12.09 -31.73 1.06
CA VAL A 455 -11.24 -30.53 0.91
C VAL A 455 -10.77 -30.05 2.29
N MET A 456 -11.70 -29.86 3.21
CA MET A 456 -11.40 -29.37 4.55
C MET A 456 -10.56 -30.37 5.35
N GLU A 457 -10.76 -31.68 5.19
CA GLU A 457 -9.92 -32.72 5.82
C GLU A 457 -8.46 -32.73 5.34
N ASN A 458 -8.18 -32.26 4.12
CA ASN A 458 -6.81 -32.22 3.58
C ASN A 458 -6.17 -30.81 3.64
N MET A 459 -6.95 -29.77 3.97
CA MET A 459 -6.48 -28.39 4.08
C MET A 459 -6.80 -27.84 5.46
N ASP A 460 -5.86 -28.05 6.40
CA ASP A 460 -6.05 -27.77 7.83
C ASP A 460 -6.31 -26.30 8.16
N GLU A 461 -5.78 -25.38 7.34
CA GLU A 461 -5.90 -23.93 7.53
C GLU A 461 -7.29 -23.38 7.17
N ILE A 462 -8.19 -24.21 6.61
CA ILE A 462 -9.61 -23.88 6.43
C ILE A 462 -10.33 -24.02 7.77
N VAL A 463 -10.90 -22.92 8.25
CA VAL A 463 -11.56 -22.82 9.57
C VAL A 463 -13.07 -23.01 9.51
N ILE A 464 -13.72 -22.53 8.45
CA ILE A 464 -15.15 -22.70 8.19
C ILE A 464 -15.38 -22.82 6.69
N SER A 465 -16.37 -23.63 6.29
CA SER A 465 -16.87 -23.66 4.92
C SER A 465 -18.38 -23.59 4.90
N TYR A 466 -18.95 -22.97 3.87
CA TYR A 466 -20.40 -22.82 3.70
C TYR A 466 -20.82 -23.17 2.28
N GLY A 467 -21.80 -24.05 2.12
CA GLY A 467 -22.32 -24.49 0.83
C GLY A 467 -23.82 -24.38 0.70
N GLN A 468 -24.28 -24.00 -0.49
CA GLN A 468 -25.69 -23.97 -0.88
C GLN A 468 -25.82 -24.21 -2.39
N SER A 469 -26.92 -24.82 -2.83
CA SER A 469 -27.13 -25.17 -4.25
C SER A 469 -25.91 -25.91 -4.84
N ASP A 470 -25.24 -25.29 -5.82
CA ASP A 470 -24.08 -25.74 -6.56
C ASP A 470 -22.81 -24.92 -6.23
N GLU A 471 -22.86 -24.06 -5.20
CA GLU A 471 -21.70 -23.30 -4.72
C GLU A 471 -21.20 -23.76 -3.33
N PHE A 472 -19.90 -23.61 -3.10
CA PHE A 472 -19.25 -23.82 -1.81
C PHE A 472 -18.16 -22.78 -1.57
N SER A 473 -18.13 -22.20 -0.38
CA SER A 473 -17.15 -21.19 0.04
C SER A 473 -16.28 -21.77 1.15
N PHE A 474 -14.97 -21.65 1.01
CA PHE A 474 -13.97 -22.15 1.97
C PHE A 474 -13.19 -20.97 2.53
N VAL A 475 -13.21 -20.80 3.85
CA VAL A 475 -12.57 -19.69 4.54
C VAL A 475 -11.29 -20.18 5.21
N PHE A 476 -10.16 -19.66 4.76
CA PHE A 476 -8.86 -19.86 5.41
C PHE A 476 -8.65 -18.81 6.49
N SER A 477 -7.96 -19.21 7.56
CA SER A 477 -7.55 -18.29 8.64
C SER A 477 -6.79 -17.07 8.09
N LYS A 478 -6.93 -15.92 8.76
CA LYS A 478 -6.15 -14.71 8.45
C LYS A 478 -4.64 -14.95 8.50
N ASP A 479 -4.20 -15.87 9.36
CA ASP A 479 -2.80 -16.27 9.54
C ASP A 479 -2.34 -17.38 8.58
N ALA A 480 -3.21 -17.79 7.64
CA ALA A 480 -2.91 -18.88 6.72
C ALA A 480 -1.65 -18.62 5.88
N LYS A 481 -0.77 -19.62 5.80
CA LYS A 481 0.46 -19.62 4.98
C LYS A 481 0.37 -20.63 3.83
N ALA A 482 -0.75 -21.33 3.70
CA ALA A 482 -1.02 -22.30 2.65
C ALA A 482 -0.51 -21.84 1.28
N TYR A 483 0.40 -22.62 0.70
CA TYR A 483 0.99 -22.40 -0.63
C TYR A 483 1.61 -21.01 -0.84
N GLY A 484 2.14 -20.39 0.22
CA GLY A 484 2.70 -19.03 0.15
C GLY A 484 1.65 -17.97 -0.19
N ARG A 485 0.37 -18.23 0.15
CA ARG A 485 -0.79 -17.37 -0.16
C ARG A 485 -0.95 -17.07 -1.65
N ARG A 486 -0.46 -17.94 -2.53
CA ARG A 486 -0.61 -17.77 -3.99
C ARG A 486 -2.04 -18.08 -4.43
N ALA A 487 -2.71 -17.09 -5.03
CA ALA A 487 -4.08 -17.16 -5.49
C ALA A 487 -4.33 -18.35 -6.43
N SER A 488 -3.48 -18.52 -7.44
CA SER A 488 -3.57 -19.61 -8.41
C SER A 488 -3.47 -20.98 -7.75
N LYS A 489 -2.57 -21.16 -6.79
CA LYS A 489 -2.39 -22.43 -6.07
C LYS A 489 -3.61 -22.75 -5.21
N LEU A 490 -4.09 -21.80 -4.43
CA LEU A 490 -5.27 -21.96 -3.59
C LEU A 490 -6.50 -22.33 -4.44
N MET A 491 -6.80 -21.55 -5.48
CA MET A 491 -7.95 -21.82 -6.35
C MET A 491 -7.84 -23.16 -7.06
N THR A 492 -6.72 -23.43 -7.73
CA THR A 492 -6.58 -24.63 -8.58
C THR A 492 -6.52 -25.92 -7.78
N LEU A 493 -5.81 -25.95 -6.65
CA LEU A 493 -5.74 -27.14 -5.81
C LEU A 493 -7.07 -27.42 -5.11
N LEU A 494 -7.75 -26.38 -4.64
CA LEU A 494 -9.03 -26.54 -3.98
C LEU A 494 -10.10 -27.03 -4.96
N VAL A 495 -10.25 -26.37 -6.13
CA VAL A 495 -11.27 -26.75 -7.11
C VAL A 495 -11.00 -28.12 -7.73
N SER A 496 -9.73 -28.47 -7.96
CA SER A 496 -9.38 -29.80 -8.48
C SER A 496 -9.68 -30.89 -7.47
N GLN A 497 -9.36 -30.67 -6.19
CA GLN A 497 -9.68 -31.61 -5.14
C GLN A 497 -11.20 -31.74 -4.95
N PHE A 498 -11.94 -30.64 -4.91
CA PHE A 498 -13.40 -30.64 -4.82
C PHE A 498 -14.04 -31.42 -5.99
N THR A 499 -13.63 -31.12 -7.21
CA THR A 499 -14.14 -31.79 -8.43
C THR A 499 -13.80 -33.28 -8.41
N SER A 500 -12.58 -33.64 -8.02
CA SER A 500 -12.14 -35.04 -7.93
C SER A 500 -12.95 -35.81 -6.89
N ALA A 501 -13.20 -35.23 -5.71
CA ALA A 501 -14.00 -35.82 -4.67
C ALA A 501 -15.47 -35.96 -5.11
N TYR A 502 -16.02 -34.96 -5.80
CA TYR A 502 -17.37 -35.02 -6.35
C TYR A 502 -17.55 -36.20 -7.31
N VAL A 503 -16.60 -36.42 -8.22
CA VAL A 503 -16.63 -37.57 -9.14
C VAL A 503 -16.39 -38.88 -8.41
N PHE A 504 -15.43 -38.92 -7.49
CA PHE A 504 -15.05 -40.12 -6.74
C PHE A 504 -16.21 -40.67 -5.90
N TYR A 505 -16.91 -39.78 -5.18
CA TYR A 505 -18.02 -40.16 -4.32
C TYR A 505 -19.38 -40.18 -5.04
N TRP A 506 -19.44 -39.87 -6.35
CA TRP A 506 -20.70 -39.83 -7.10
C TRP A 506 -21.55 -41.10 -6.91
N SER A 507 -20.94 -42.27 -7.08
CA SER A 507 -21.63 -43.56 -7.02
C SER A 507 -22.18 -43.90 -5.62
N GLU A 508 -21.66 -43.29 -4.56
CA GLU A 508 -22.15 -43.46 -3.18
C GLU A 508 -23.52 -42.78 -3.01
N PHE A 509 -23.72 -41.62 -3.64
CA PHE A 509 -24.95 -40.83 -3.52
C PHE A 509 -25.92 -41.04 -4.69
N PHE A 510 -25.42 -41.47 -5.84
CA PHE A 510 -26.17 -41.75 -7.06
C PHE A 510 -25.88 -43.18 -7.57
N PRO A 511 -26.29 -44.23 -6.82
CA PRO A 511 -26.02 -45.61 -7.21
C PRO A 511 -26.71 -46.01 -8.53
N ASP A 512 -27.90 -45.46 -8.77
CA ASP A 512 -28.72 -45.81 -9.95
C ASP A 512 -28.50 -44.86 -11.14
N THR A 513 -27.80 -43.75 -10.95
CA THR A 513 -27.57 -42.74 -11.99
C THR A 513 -26.10 -42.71 -12.36
N LYS A 514 -25.75 -43.24 -13.54
CA LYS A 514 -24.38 -43.12 -14.06
C LYS A 514 -24.04 -41.67 -14.39
N LEU A 515 -22.84 -41.23 -14.00
CA LEU A 515 -22.30 -39.92 -14.40
C LEU A 515 -22.10 -39.89 -15.92
N GLN A 516 -22.87 -39.05 -16.62
CA GLN A 516 -22.88 -39.00 -18.09
C GLN A 516 -21.71 -38.20 -18.68
N HIS A 517 -21.29 -37.15 -17.96
CA HIS A 517 -20.13 -36.33 -18.31
C HIS A 517 -19.50 -35.75 -17.04
N PRO A 518 -18.19 -35.47 -17.02
CA PRO A 518 -17.52 -34.91 -15.85
C PRO A 518 -18.10 -33.52 -15.52
N PRO A 519 -18.40 -33.25 -14.24
CA PRO A 519 -18.75 -31.90 -13.81
C PRO A 519 -17.51 -31.00 -13.89
N ALA A 520 -17.75 -29.70 -14.03
CA ALA A 520 -16.72 -28.69 -13.92
C ALA A 520 -17.18 -27.62 -12.93
N PHE A 521 -16.24 -27.09 -12.17
CA PHE A 521 -16.50 -26.02 -11.23
C PHE A 521 -15.59 -24.83 -11.54
N ASP A 522 -16.12 -23.62 -11.43
CA ASP A 522 -15.30 -22.42 -11.38
C ASP A 522 -14.70 -22.26 -9.99
N SER A 523 -13.65 -21.44 -9.86
CA SER A 523 -13.19 -21.00 -8.56
C SER A 523 -12.68 -19.58 -8.63
N ARG A 524 -12.92 -18.84 -7.54
CA ARG A 524 -12.38 -17.50 -7.32
C ARG A 524 -11.92 -17.36 -5.88
N VAL A 525 -10.89 -16.56 -5.66
CA VAL A 525 -10.44 -16.18 -4.33
C VAL A 525 -10.76 -14.71 -4.07
N VAL A 526 -11.28 -14.41 -2.88
CA VAL A 526 -11.58 -13.07 -2.41
C VAL A 526 -10.91 -12.87 -1.06
N VAL A 527 -10.37 -11.68 -0.84
CA VAL A 527 -9.66 -11.31 0.38
C VAL A 527 -10.53 -10.37 1.21
N TYR A 528 -10.71 -10.67 2.50
CA TYR A 528 -11.45 -9.81 3.43
C TYR A 528 -10.54 -9.33 4.57
N PRO A 529 -10.44 -8.02 4.81
CA PRO A 529 -9.45 -7.47 5.74
C PRO A 529 -9.87 -7.54 7.21
N SER A 530 -11.14 -7.84 7.51
CA SER A 530 -11.62 -7.90 8.89
C SER A 530 -12.64 -9.02 9.10
N ASP A 531 -12.74 -9.45 10.35
CA ASP A 531 -13.66 -10.49 10.80
C ASP A 531 -15.11 -10.12 10.47
N ARG A 532 -15.48 -8.86 10.65
CA ARG A 532 -16.81 -8.34 10.33
C ARG A 532 -17.16 -8.53 8.85
N ILE A 533 -16.27 -8.14 7.93
CA ILE A 533 -16.55 -8.22 6.49
C ILE A 533 -16.62 -9.69 6.04
N MET A 534 -15.77 -10.56 6.60
CA MET A 534 -15.83 -12.00 6.34
C MET A 534 -17.15 -12.61 6.84
N ARG A 535 -17.62 -12.22 8.02
CA ARG A 535 -18.94 -12.62 8.54
C ARG A 535 -20.07 -12.13 7.66
N ASP A 536 -20.06 -10.86 7.27
CA ASP A 536 -21.05 -10.25 6.37
C ASP A 536 -21.13 -11.00 5.02
N TYR A 537 -20.00 -11.47 4.50
CA TYR A 537 -19.96 -12.33 3.31
C TYR A 537 -20.72 -13.65 3.53
N LEU A 538 -20.45 -14.37 4.63
CA LEU A 538 -21.14 -15.62 4.92
C LEU A 538 -22.64 -15.40 5.19
N CYS A 539 -22.99 -14.32 5.90
CA CYS A 539 -24.37 -13.88 6.09
C CYS A 539 -25.07 -13.62 4.76
N TRP A 540 -24.39 -12.95 3.82
CA TRP A 540 -24.91 -12.70 2.48
C TRP A 540 -25.16 -14.00 1.71
N ARG A 541 -24.25 -14.98 1.77
CA ARG A 541 -24.45 -16.30 1.16
C ARG A 541 -25.61 -17.09 1.78
N GLN A 542 -25.79 -17.00 3.10
CA GLN A 542 -26.92 -17.67 3.76
C GLN A 542 -28.27 -16.97 3.50
N ALA A 543 -28.29 -15.64 3.42
CA ALA A 543 -29.47 -14.89 3.03
C ALA A 543 -29.89 -15.22 1.58
N ASP A 544 -28.93 -15.32 0.67
CA ASP A 544 -29.15 -15.73 -0.73
C ASP A 544 -29.76 -17.14 -0.82
N CYS A 545 -29.25 -18.09 -0.03
CA CYS A 545 -29.83 -19.43 0.09
C CYS A 545 -31.31 -19.41 0.50
N HIS A 546 -31.65 -18.62 1.52
CA HIS A 546 -33.03 -18.52 1.98
C HIS A 546 -33.97 -17.94 0.91
N ILE A 547 -33.52 -16.91 0.18
CA ILE A 547 -34.28 -16.25 -0.88
C ILE A 547 -34.50 -17.22 -2.04
N ASN A 548 -33.42 -17.84 -2.53
CA ASN A 548 -33.46 -18.74 -3.68
C ASN A 548 -34.24 -20.02 -3.38
N ASN A 549 -34.06 -20.63 -2.22
CA ASN A 549 -34.80 -21.82 -1.84
C ASN A 549 -36.31 -21.52 -1.76
N MET A 550 -36.71 -20.43 -1.10
CA MET A 550 -38.14 -20.07 -1.01
C MET A 550 -38.73 -19.78 -2.39
N PHE A 551 -38.02 -19.06 -3.25
CA PHE A 551 -38.45 -18.82 -4.62
C PHE A 551 -38.59 -20.13 -5.41
N ASN A 552 -37.57 -21.00 -5.38
CA ASN A 552 -37.55 -22.26 -6.12
C ASN A 552 -38.65 -23.21 -5.63
N THR A 553 -38.89 -23.30 -4.32
CA THR A 553 -39.98 -24.13 -3.77
C THR A 553 -41.34 -23.65 -4.26
N CYS A 554 -41.60 -22.34 -4.25
CA CYS A 554 -42.83 -21.80 -4.84
C CYS A 554 -42.91 -22.07 -6.34
N PHE A 555 -41.81 -21.82 -7.07
CA PHE A 555 -41.75 -21.97 -8.52
C PHE A 555 -42.06 -23.40 -8.96
N TRP A 556 -41.38 -24.39 -8.39
CA TRP A 556 -41.59 -25.79 -8.73
C TRP A 556 -42.93 -26.33 -8.21
N THR A 557 -43.44 -25.80 -7.10
CA THR A 557 -44.80 -26.14 -6.64
C THR A 557 -45.87 -25.65 -7.63
N LEU A 558 -45.72 -24.44 -8.18
CA LEU A 558 -46.61 -23.92 -9.23
C LEU A 558 -46.52 -24.74 -10.53
N VAL A 559 -45.33 -25.20 -10.89
CA VAL A 559 -45.13 -26.01 -12.10
C VAL A 559 -45.66 -27.43 -11.90
N ASP A 560 -45.21 -28.13 -10.86
CA ASP A 560 -45.48 -29.56 -10.67
C ASP A 560 -46.87 -29.84 -10.09
N LYS A 561 -47.32 -29.05 -9.10
CA LYS A 561 -48.66 -29.20 -8.49
C LYS A 561 -49.69 -28.26 -9.09
N GLY A 562 -49.29 -27.04 -9.45
CA GLY A 562 -50.17 -26.03 -10.03
C GLY A 562 -50.42 -26.22 -11.53
N GLY A 563 -49.59 -27.01 -12.23
CA GLY A 563 -49.71 -27.25 -13.67
C GLY A 563 -49.37 -26.03 -14.54
N LEU A 564 -48.73 -25.00 -13.99
CA LEU A 564 -48.31 -23.81 -14.73
C LEU A 564 -47.09 -24.12 -15.60
N THR A 565 -46.97 -23.44 -16.73
CA THR A 565 -45.71 -23.44 -17.47
C THR A 565 -44.63 -22.64 -16.70
N PRO A 566 -43.32 -22.91 -16.93
CA PRO A 566 -42.24 -22.16 -16.30
C PRO A 566 -42.36 -20.62 -16.44
N LYS A 567 -42.81 -20.15 -17.61
CA LYS A 567 -43.00 -18.71 -17.88
C LYS A 567 -44.16 -18.11 -17.06
N GLU A 568 -45.24 -18.88 -16.89
CA GLU A 568 -46.39 -18.43 -16.10
C GLU A 568 -46.07 -18.43 -14.61
N ALA A 569 -45.34 -19.44 -14.12
CA ALA A 569 -44.88 -19.52 -12.74
C ALA A 569 -43.96 -18.33 -12.40
N GLU A 570 -43.01 -18.00 -13.28
CA GLU A 570 -42.13 -16.84 -13.12
C GLU A 570 -42.93 -15.53 -13.07
N LYS A 571 -43.86 -15.33 -14.02
CA LYS A 571 -44.73 -14.15 -14.04
C LYS A 571 -45.61 -14.05 -12.80
N ARG A 572 -46.07 -15.18 -12.24
CA ARG A 572 -46.90 -15.22 -11.03
C ARG A 572 -46.12 -14.84 -9.78
N LEU A 573 -44.82 -15.17 -9.74
CA LEU A 573 -43.92 -14.87 -8.63
C LEU A 573 -43.26 -13.49 -8.75
N ALA A 574 -43.28 -12.86 -9.92
CA ALA A 574 -42.77 -11.52 -10.13
C ALA A 574 -43.46 -10.51 -9.20
N GLY A 575 -42.67 -9.71 -8.48
CA GLY A 575 -43.17 -8.68 -7.55
C GLY A 575 -43.72 -9.21 -6.22
N THR A 576 -43.69 -10.52 -5.97
CA THR A 576 -44.19 -11.10 -4.71
C THR A 576 -43.20 -10.94 -3.56
N PHE A 577 -43.70 -10.66 -2.37
CA PHE A 577 -42.92 -10.59 -1.14
C PHE A 577 -42.87 -11.95 -0.43
N LYS A 578 -42.10 -12.03 0.67
CA LYS A 578 -41.96 -13.25 1.48
C LYS A 578 -43.31 -13.76 2.00
N LYS A 579 -44.18 -12.86 2.47
CA LYS A 579 -45.51 -13.22 2.99
C LYS A 579 -46.37 -13.88 1.92
N ASP A 580 -46.40 -13.28 0.72
CA ASP A 580 -47.18 -13.80 -0.42
C ASP A 580 -46.72 -15.21 -0.83
N LYS A 581 -45.40 -15.46 -0.81
CA LYS A 581 -44.82 -16.78 -1.10
C LYS A 581 -45.21 -17.82 -0.04
N HIS A 582 -45.27 -17.44 1.24
CA HIS A 582 -45.76 -18.32 2.30
C HIS A 582 -47.25 -18.65 2.13
N GLU A 583 -48.08 -17.64 1.86
CA GLU A 583 -49.52 -17.83 1.61
C GLU A 583 -49.76 -18.73 0.38
N LEU A 584 -48.95 -18.55 -0.68
CA LEU A 584 -48.99 -19.38 -1.88
C LEU A 584 -48.69 -20.85 -1.55
N LEU A 585 -47.60 -21.14 -0.84
CA LEU A 585 -47.25 -22.52 -0.46
C LEU A 585 -48.31 -23.14 0.46
N TYR A 586 -48.86 -22.35 1.38
CA TYR A 586 -49.93 -22.81 2.26
C TYR A 586 -51.18 -23.21 1.46
N GLY A 587 -51.50 -22.49 0.39
CA GLY A 587 -52.59 -22.86 -0.54
C GLY A 587 -52.38 -24.18 -1.29
N PHE A 588 -51.17 -24.74 -1.30
CA PHE A 588 -50.84 -26.08 -1.82
C PHE A 588 -50.57 -27.11 -0.70
N ASP A 589 -51.10 -26.86 0.50
CA ASP A 589 -50.89 -27.66 1.72
C ASP A 589 -49.41 -27.87 2.07
N MET A 590 -48.56 -26.87 1.78
CA MET A 590 -47.12 -26.91 2.08
C MET A 590 -46.73 -25.82 3.08
N ASN A 591 -46.06 -26.22 4.16
CA ASN A 591 -45.47 -25.29 5.12
C ASN A 591 -43.95 -25.21 4.92
N TYR A 592 -43.47 -24.08 4.39
CA TYR A 592 -42.05 -23.84 4.17
C TYR A 592 -41.18 -23.99 5.42
N ASN A 593 -41.73 -23.73 6.62
CA ASN A 593 -40.97 -23.88 7.86
C ASN A 593 -40.67 -25.35 8.20
N ASN A 594 -41.44 -26.29 7.63
CA ASN A 594 -41.23 -27.73 7.82
C ASN A 594 -40.29 -28.33 6.77
N GLU A 595 -39.82 -27.55 5.79
CA GLU A 595 -38.77 -27.97 4.88
C GLU A 595 -37.47 -28.26 5.65
N LEU A 596 -36.66 -29.16 5.11
CA LEU A 596 -35.40 -29.58 5.74
C LEU A 596 -34.46 -28.38 5.92
N GLU A 597 -33.76 -28.33 7.06
CA GLU A 597 -32.83 -27.23 7.36
C GLU A 597 -31.71 -27.11 6.32
N ILE A 598 -31.22 -28.22 5.77
CA ILE A 598 -30.22 -28.20 4.68
C ILE A 598 -30.69 -27.40 3.45
N PHE A 599 -32.00 -27.40 3.14
CA PHE A 599 -32.55 -26.62 2.04
C PHE A 599 -32.74 -25.15 2.41
N LYS A 600 -33.14 -24.87 3.66
CA LYS A 600 -33.45 -23.50 4.12
C LYS A 600 -32.22 -22.69 4.53
N LYS A 601 -31.17 -23.37 5.02
CA LYS A 601 -30.00 -22.78 5.68
C LYS A 601 -28.68 -23.13 5.01
N GLY A 602 -28.67 -24.08 4.07
CA GLY A 602 -27.44 -24.61 3.49
C GLY A 602 -26.68 -25.51 4.46
N SER A 603 -25.39 -25.70 4.19
CA SER A 603 -24.51 -26.57 4.96
C SER A 603 -23.28 -25.81 5.44
N VAL A 604 -23.04 -25.84 6.74
CA VAL A 604 -21.91 -25.21 7.41
C VAL A 604 -20.96 -26.32 7.85
N LEU A 605 -19.69 -26.23 7.46
CA LEU A 605 -18.64 -27.16 7.88
C LEU A 605 -17.69 -26.44 8.82
N VAL A 606 -17.51 -27.01 10.02
CA VAL A 606 -16.62 -26.51 11.06
C VAL A 606 -15.79 -27.65 11.64
N ARG A 607 -14.67 -27.34 12.29
CA ARG A 607 -13.85 -28.34 12.99
C ARG A 607 -14.30 -28.43 14.44
N ASP A 608 -15.05 -29.48 14.76
CA ASP A 608 -15.39 -29.81 16.14
C ASP A 608 -14.28 -30.70 16.73
N LYS A 609 -14.00 -30.58 18.03
CA LYS A 609 -13.08 -31.47 18.75
C LYS A 609 -13.86 -32.66 19.30
N ILE A 610 -13.44 -33.88 18.95
CA ILE A 610 -13.97 -35.11 19.55
C ILE A 610 -12.90 -35.83 20.36
N LEU A 611 -13.28 -36.43 21.49
CA LEU A 611 -12.41 -37.30 22.27
C LEU A 611 -12.37 -38.69 21.64
N VAL A 612 -11.17 -39.12 21.25
CA VAL A 612 -10.92 -40.45 20.68
C VAL A 612 -10.06 -41.24 21.64
N ASP A 613 -10.47 -42.49 21.89
CA ASP A 613 -9.71 -43.45 22.67
C ASP A 613 -8.50 -43.92 21.86
N VAL A 614 -7.30 -43.55 22.30
CA VAL A 614 -6.03 -43.99 21.72
C VAL A 614 -5.44 -45.08 22.61
N VAL A 615 -5.38 -46.29 22.07
CA VAL A 615 -4.76 -47.44 22.73
C VAL A 615 -3.25 -47.34 22.52
N ASP A 616 -2.50 -47.13 23.60
CA ASP A 616 -1.04 -47.24 23.58
C ASP A 616 -0.65 -48.71 23.35
N ARG A 617 -0.02 -48.98 22.20
CA ARG A 617 0.40 -50.34 21.80
C ARG A 617 1.46 -50.93 22.72
N GLN A 618 2.15 -50.13 23.53
CA GLN A 618 3.20 -50.61 24.44
C GLN A 618 2.66 -50.97 25.82
N ASN A 619 1.64 -50.26 26.32
CA ASN A 619 1.16 -50.41 27.69
C ASN A 619 -0.32 -50.83 27.81
N ALA A 620 -1.04 -50.99 26.69
CA ALA A 620 -2.49 -51.30 26.65
C ALA A 620 -3.35 -50.29 27.45
N VAL A 621 -2.84 -49.09 27.70
CA VAL A 621 -3.56 -48.00 28.36
C VAL A 621 -4.36 -47.25 27.31
N VAL A 622 -5.65 -47.06 27.57
CA VAL A 622 -6.54 -46.23 26.76
C VAL A 622 -6.39 -44.78 27.25
N THR A 623 -5.83 -43.92 26.41
CA THR A 623 -5.74 -42.48 26.66
C THR A 623 -6.68 -41.74 25.73
N LYS A 624 -7.51 -40.85 26.28
CA LYS A 624 -8.38 -39.97 25.48
C LYS A 624 -7.54 -38.84 24.88
N ARG A 625 -7.53 -38.73 23.56
CA ARG A 625 -6.95 -37.58 22.84
C ARG A 625 -8.04 -36.84 22.08
N GLU A 626 -7.99 -35.52 22.12
CA GLU A 626 -8.84 -34.68 21.28
C GLU A 626 -8.32 -34.73 19.84
N LYS A 627 -9.23 -35.04 18.90
CA LYS A 627 -8.96 -34.99 17.47
C LYS A 627 -9.95 -34.04 16.80
N PRO A 628 -9.49 -33.07 16.00
CA PRO A 628 -10.39 -32.23 15.22
C PRO A 628 -11.04 -33.07 14.11
N VAL A 629 -12.35 -32.98 13.98
CA VAL A 629 -13.13 -33.64 12.93
C VAL A 629 -14.03 -32.60 12.26
N VAL A 630 -14.11 -32.68 10.94
CA VAL A 630 -15.01 -31.82 10.16
C VAL A 630 -16.46 -32.28 10.36
N ALA A 631 -17.21 -31.45 11.08
CA ALA A 631 -18.63 -31.61 11.33
C ALA A 631 -19.45 -30.81 10.32
N ILE A 632 -20.56 -31.37 9.85
CA ILE A 632 -21.50 -30.72 8.94
C ILE A 632 -22.73 -30.33 9.77
N LYS A 633 -23.09 -29.05 9.77
CA LYS A 633 -24.21 -28.46 10.52
C LYS A 633 -25.15 -27.73 9.56
N HIS A 634 -26.43 -27.66 9.91
CA HIS A 634 -27.46 -26.91 9.16
C HIS A 634 -28.10 -25.90 10.09
N CYS A 635 -27.37 -24.82 10.39
CA CYS A 635 -27.73 -23.83 11.40
C CYS A 635 -27.66 -22.40 10.84
N ASP A 636 -28.24 -21.46 11.58
CA ASP A 636 -28.16 -20.04 11.25
C ASP A 636 -26.78 -19.48 11.63
N ILE A 637 -26.07 -18.91 10.67
CA ILE A 637 -24.76 -18.24 10.87
C ILE A 637 -24.86 -16.72 10.76
N ILE A 638 -26.08 -16.20 10.54
CA ILE A 638 -26.35 -14.76 10.46
C ILE A 638 -26.30 -14.13 11.85
N ARG A 639 -26.88 -14.80 12.85
CA ARG A 639 -26.90 -14.32 14.24
C ARG A 639 -25.56 -14.52 14.95
N ASP A 640 -25.30 -13.65 15.92
CA ASP A 640 -24.09 -13.71 16.76
C ASP A 640 -23.98 -15.01 17.55
N THR A 641 -25.10 -15.66 17.89
CA THR A 641 -25.14 -16.91 18.67
C THR A 641 -24.23 -17.99 18.12
N PHE A 642 -24.17 -18.16 16.80
CA PHE A 642 -23.28 -19.15 16.17
C PHE A 642 -21.80 -18.80 16.38
N TRP A 643 -21.45 -17.52 16.28
CA TRP A 643 -20.08 -17.04 16.41
C TRP A 643 -19.61 -17.03 17.86
N GLU A 644 -20.53 -16.84 18.81
CA GLU A 644 -20.29 -16.96 20.25
C GLU A 644 -20.10 -18.42 20.68
N GLU A 645 -20.80 -19.36 20.04
CA GLU A 645 -20.61 -20.80 20.25
C GLU A 645 -19.31 -21.33 19.61
N HIS A 646 -18.80 -20.64 18.59
CA HIS A 646 -17.62 -21.01 17.80
C HIS A 646 -16.54 -19.91 17.72
N PRO A 647 -16.03 -19.38 18.85
CA PRO A 647 -15.06 -18.28 18.87
C PRO A 647 -13.71 -18.67 18.24
N GLU A 648 -13.37 -19.96 18.21
CA GLU A 648 -12.15 -20.50 17.63
C GLU A 648 -12.04 -20.20 16.12
N ILE A 649 -13.16 -20.01 15.42
CA ILE A 649 -13.17 -19.69 13.99
C ILE A 649 -12.54 -18.33 13.73
N LEU A 650 -12.72 -17.37 14.65
CA LEU A 650 -12.19 -16.00 14.53
C LEU A 650 -10.78 -15.83 15.15
N GLY A 651 -10.22 -16.91 15.72
CA GLY A 651 -8.92 -16.90 16.40
C GLY A 651 -8.97 -16.32 17.81
N VAL A 652 -10.12 -16.36 18.49
CA VAL A 652 -10.26 -15.97 19.90
C VAL A 652 -10.06 -17.22 20.78
N GLU A 653 -8.99 -17.24 21.59
CA GLU A 653 -8.73 -18.36 22.50
C GLU A 653 -9.77 -18.48 23.63
N GLU A 654 -10.03 -19.71 24.06
CA GLU A 654 -11.01 -20.09 25.10
C GLU A 654 -10.72 -19.45 26.47
N THR A 655 -9.52 -18.89 26.68
CA THR A 655 -9.04 -18.25 27.91
C THR A 655 -9.60 -16.84 28.15
N GLN A 656 -10.27 -16.22 27.15
CA GLN A 656 -10.87 -14.88 27.27
C GLN A 656 -12.38 -14.88 27.51
N ARG A 657 -12.96 -15.96 28.05
CA ARG A 657 -14.36 -15.92 28.54
C ARG A 657 -14.43 -15.10 29.83
N PRO A 658 -15.28 -14.07 29.94
CA PRO A 658 -15.77 -13.65 31.25
C PRO A 658 -16.48 -14.87 31.84
N ARG A 659 -16.13 -15.25 33.08
CA ARG A 659 -16.92 -16.23 33.82
C ARG A 659 -18.36 -15.69 33.84
N ARG A 660 -19.30 -16.44 33.25
CA ARG A 660 -20.72 -16.19 33.52
C ARG A 660 -20.88 -16.42 35.01
N ASP A 661 -21.04 -15.33 35.75
CA ASP A 661 -21.37 -15.37 37.16
C ASP A 661 -22.59 -16.26 37.35
N GLU A 662 -22.46 -17.21 38.26
CA GLU A 662 -23.56 -17.95 38.84
C GLU A 662 -24.47 -16.96 39.57
N GLN A 663 -25.68 -16.73 39.03
CA GLN A 663 -26.91 -16.53 39.79
C GLN A 663 -28.15 -16.63 38.91
#